data_AF-A0A4W3HGZ3-F1
#
_entry.id   AF-A0A4W3HGZ3-F1
#
_cell.length_a   1.000
_cell.length_b   1.000
_cell.length_c   1.000
_cell.angle_alpha   90.00
_cell.angle_beta   90.00
_cell.angle_gamma   90.00
#
_symmetry.space_group_name_H-M   'P 1'
#
loop_
_entity.id
_entity.type
_entity.pdbx_description
1 polymer ?
#
loop_
_entity_poly.entity_id
_entity_poly.type
_entity_poly.pdbx_seq_one_letter_code
_entity_poly.pdbx_strand_id
1 'polypeptide(L)'
;MNIPVIMAEQPPPETSALMNEVPLLPHIVNGDSSQQVILVQVNPGETFTIRTEDGHIQCIQGPAHVPMMSPNGSMPPIYVPPGYISQVIEENGVRRVVVLPHSREFHPGSHPSMHPPPPHVSHYMHHHPGLIAHPHPVYSPVTGTGDMSPQFMPQHTPLPHVFADQDARSPHGRLNVNHRDERTIKVHERLQKRLKDRQVGGPKDKPNSPPSSPHKSHSNSPTNVQNGYGKGQNTSGVTGIASGPVKPRQSVKARSSLQDDAETGDSYFESKQLQELLSGIAKPIISDIKPKSAVLSWSLPSISVSGEDDAYHIPVGCNYEVSLSNSGKNGKFKTVYIGEETTVTIPELRPATEYHVRVSGTYSSVKGSPSELASFTTEISEPDPPAPPKLINRTKNTLNFQWKASNDNGSKITNYSLEWDEGMQNLFKECYFGHQKQYKLTKLSPSVGYTFRLAAKNDIGMSDFSETVQYYTAGSVPPAPAAPQLTRTGITWLSLEWSKPTGVSSDEPLTYILEMEDESSGYGFKVKHNGDELSCTLKNLRRSTSYKYRVFACNSEGKSNPSEVVEFSTCPDKPGPPSKLSIKGKSHAYNLKATWDPPKDNGGSEITKYVLEMSEGLNGNKWDLMYNGLVREHVCDHLKPGTWYRLRVYSISAGGQSQVSEILSVQTAAVPPGPCQPPRLAGKARAREILIRWAPPIVDGGSTIVEYTVEMAQSEKDKQRTLYQGSEQECTVTDLLPGKMYCFWVKAANKVGYGPQSERSDILTAAGPPEQCNMPVVSCKSATCVHMDWECPVSNGSEVTEFRLEFGGMEGSMQVFYSGPALNYEVKGLTPATAYYCRVQAVNCAGAGHFSDTATCVTPASVPAAVSVLQVIDEDQLEFVLPSPSTCLAIQWKEPCCHGSEITGYNIDYGDKQILAINRDTSCIIENLQPDTTYRIRIQAVSSIGAGPLSHSIKAKTKPLPPEPPHLECAVFSYQSLKLKWGDGPNKVLTASSTQFNLQIEDKFGRFVALYSGPCHTYKVQRLIESSAYKFRIQAYNDAGEGAFSEVYTFTTTKSPPPLLKAPRIQMLEQNACEIIWDAVQPMKGDAIVYILQNIIGRDSEQVYRGPETSFLFTNVQANCEYRFRVCAGRQYRDSVGVQELCGPYSPTVAFSSQRQESAPSAETAVELTKVKRKSLSDEQFAALIVVGFAVVSILFAFIIQYFVIK
;
A
#
# COMPACT_ATOMS: atom_id res chain seq x y z
N MET A 1 8.85 27.62 44.20
CA MET A 1 8.02 27.65 45.42
C MET A 1 6.65 27.08 45.08
N ASN A 2 6.06 26.36 46.03
CA ASN A 2 4.64 26.04 46.25
C ASN A 2 3.71 25.68 45.07
N ILE A 3 3.16 24.48 45.16
CA ILE A 3 1.84 24.08 44.63
C ILE A 3 0.75 24.79 45.48
N PRO A 4 -0.52 24.86 45.02
CA PRO A 4 -1.55 24.16 45.80
C PRO A 4 -2.58 23.36 44.96
N VAL A 5 -3.28 22.45 45.63
CA VAL A 5 -4.36 21.59 45.09
C VAL A 5 -5.66 21.95 45.84
N ILE A 6 -6.83 21.90 45.15
CA ILE A 6 -8.17 21.95 45.75
C ILE A 6 -9.07 20.89 45.09
N MET A 7 -10.04 20.35 45.83
CA MET A 7 -10.92 19.21 45.52
C MET A 7 -12.42 19.63 45.39
N ALA A 8 -13.30 18.61 45.27
CA ALA A 8 -14.78 18.61 45.20
C ALA A 8 -15.35 18.87 43.79
N GLU A 9 -16.36 18.19 43.22
CA GLU A 9 -17.35 17.11 43.51
C GLU A 9 -18.72 17.58 42.94
N GLN A 10 -19.61 16.64 42.60
CA GLN A 10 -20.92 16.86 41.93
C GLN A 10 -22.09 16.80 42.97
N PRO A 11 -23.40 16.59 42.64
CA PRO A 11 -24.22 16.67 41.39
C PRO A 11 -25.52 17.53 41.66
N PRO A 12 -26.79 17.26 41.21
CA PRO A 12 -27.41 16.49 40.09
C PRO A 12 -28.42 17.37 39.21
N PRO A 13 -29.65 16.97 38.78
CA PRO A 13 -29.95 16.40 37.43
C PRO A 13 -31.18 17.03 36.66
N GLU A 14 -31.83 16.24 35.76
CA GLU A 14 -33.14 16.40 35.03
C GLU A 14 -33.12 16.98 33.58
N THR A 15 -33.98 16.62 32.59
CA THR A 15 -35.00 15.53 32.36
C THR A 15 -35.37 15.35 30.84
N SER A 16 -35.80 14.13 30.40
CA SER A 16 -36.76 13.76 29.30
C SER A 16 -36.75 14.38 27.86
N ALA A 17 -37.18 13.76 26.73
CA ALA A 17 -37.58 12.38 26.34
C ALA A 17 -37.85 12.25 24.79
N LEU A 18 -38.27 11.04 24.33
CA LEU A 18 -38.98 10.64 23.08
C LEU A 18 -38.23 10.13 21.81
N MET A 19 -38.99 9.37 20.99
CA MET A 19 -38.64 8.56 19.79
C MET A 19 -38.86 9.36 18.47
N ASN A 20 -38.64 8.89 17.22
CA ASN A 20 -38.59 7.52 16.65
C ASN A 20 -37.88 7.45 15.26
N GLU A 21 -37.65 6.21 14.76
CA GLU A 21 -37.43 5.79 13.36
C GLU A 21 -36.13 6.15 12.58
N VAL A 22 -35.84 5.33 11.55
CA VAL A 22 -34.59 5.27 10.74
C VAL A 22 -34.92 4.79 9.31
N PRO A 23 -34.34 5.40 8.26
CA PRO A 23 -33.73 4.59 7.20
C PRO A 23 -32.46 5.16 6.51
N LEU A 24 -31.55 4.24 6.17
CA LEU A 24 -30.54 4.27 5.09
C LEU A 24 -29.20 5.05 5.23
N LEU A 25 -28.21 4.45 4.58
CA LEU A 25 -26.77 4.78 4.42
C LEU A 25 -26.54 5.73 3.21
N PRO A 26 -25.32 6.31 2.91
CA PRO A 26 -23.99 5.71 3.18
C PRO A 26 -22.74 6.62 3.46
N HIS A 27 -21.69 5.99 4.01
CA HIS A 27 -20.23 6.17 3.71
C HIS A 27 -19.49 7.53 3.93
N ILE A 28 -18.21 7.65 4.36
CA ILE A 28 -17.07 6.80 4.85
C ILE A 28 -16.22 7.67 5.83
N VAL A 29 -15.26 7.07 6.55
CA VAL A 29 -14.12 7.63 7.35
C VAL A 29 -14.29 7.47 8.88
N ASN A 30 -13.31 7.00 9.67
CA ASN A 30 -12.19 6.06 9.46
C ASN A 30 -11.66 5.56 10.83
N GLY A 31 -10.89 4.47 10.89
CA GLY A 31 -10.14 4.04 12.08
C GLY A 31 -9.32 2.76 11.86
N ASP A 32 -8.05 2.75 12.29
CA ASP A 32 -7.08 1.67 12.03
C ASP A 32 -7.23 0.43 12.92
N SER A 33 -6.87 -0.74 12.37
CA SER A 33 -6.32 -1.87 13.13
C SER A 33 -5.49 -2.80 12.22
N SER A 34 -4.43 -3.41 12.77
CA SER A 34 -3.41 -4.13 12.00
C SER A 34 -3.77 -5.59 11.72
N GLN A 35 -3.78 -5.98 10.44
CA GLN A 35 -3.77 -7.38 10.03
C GLN A 35 -2.34 -7.90 9.86
N GLN A 36 -2.06 -9.10 10.36
CA GLN A 36 -0.94 -9.93 9.90
C GLN A 36 -1.50 -11.11 9.10
N VAL A 37 -0.88 -11.41 7.96
CA VAL A 37 -1.28 -12.51 7.06
C VAL A 37 -0.26 -13.63 7.19
N ILE A 38 -0.73 -14.85 7.45
CA ILE A 38 0.07 -16.07 7.34
C ILE A 38 -0.25 -16.72 5.98
N LEU A 39 0.78 -16.87 5.15
CA LEU A 39 0.69 -17.60 3.89
C LEU A 39 1.14 -19.04 4.11
N VAL A 40 0.25 -19.99 3.82
CA VAL A 40 0.58 -21.42 3.73
C VAL A 40 0.47 -21.84 2.27
N GLN A 41 1.50 -22.53 1.77
CA GLN A 41 1.55 -23.11 0.43
C GLN A 41 1.60 -24.63 0.57
N VAL A 42 0.64 -25.32 -0.04
CA VAL A 42 0.48 -26.78 -0.01
C VAL A 42 0.75 -27.32 -1.40
N ASN A 43 1.61 -28.32 -1.54
CA ASN A 43 2.07 -28.78 -2.86
C ASN A 43 1.09 -29.81 -3.47
N PRO A 44 1.10 -30.01 -4.80
CA PRO A 44 0.25 -31.00 -5.45
C PRO A 44 0.52 -32.41 -4.91
N GLY A 45 -0.52 -33.05 -4.37
CA GLY A 45 -0.44 -34.36 -3.72
C GLY A 45 -0.45 -34.32 -2.19
N GLU A 46 -0.26 -33.16 -1.56
CA GLU A 46 -0.36 -33.00 -0.11
C GLU A 46 -1.79 -32.64 0.33
N THR A 47 -2.27 -33.26 1.41
CA THR A 47 -3.54 -32.93 2.07
C THR A 47 -3.31 -32.03 3.28
N PHE A 48 -3.91 -30.84 3.28
CA PHE A 48 -3.97 -29.99 4.47
C PHE A 48 -5.33 -30.13 5.15
N THR A 49 -5.34 -30.30 6.47
CA THR A 49 -6.56 -30.61 7.23
C THR A 49 -6.78 -29.57 8.31
N ILE A 50 -7.86 -28.80 8.18
CA ILE A 50 -8.26 -27.79 9.17
C ILE A 50 -9.40 -28.36 10.00
N ARG A 51 -9.44 -28.01 11.29
CA ARG A 51 -10.59 -28.25 12.17
C ARG A 51 -11.04 -26.92 12.77
N THR A 52 -12.29 -26.54 12.58
CA THR A 52 -12.86 -25.32 13.16
C THR A 52 -13.27 -25.57 14.62
N GLU A 53 -13.54 -24.49 15.38
CA GLU A 53 -13.97 -24.61 16.78
C GLU A 53 -15.32 -25.32 16.93
N ASP A 54 -16.16 -25.32 15.88
CA ASP A 54 -17.41 -26.09 15.77
C ASP A 54 -17.17 -27.62 15.68
N GLY A 55 -15.91 -28.04 15.66
CA GLY A 55 -15.49 -29.45 15.66
C GLY A 55 -15.47 -30.12 14.28
N HIS A 56 -15.99 -29.47 13.24
CA HIS A 56 -15.96 -29.94 11.86
C HIS A 56 -14.52 -30.01 11.32
N ILE A 57 -14.22 -31.09 10.61
CA ILE A 57 -12.93 -31.33 9.94
C ILE A 57 -13.12 -31.13 8.44
N GLN A 58 -12.28 -30.31 7.83
CA GLN A 58 -12.29 -30.06 6.38
C GLN A 58 -10.89 -30.36 5.81
N CYS A 59 -10.82 -31.39 4.97
CA CYS A 59 -9.62 -31.71 4.20
C CYS A 59 -9.61 -30.91 2.90
N ILE A 60 -8.51 -30.22 2.63
CA ILE A 60 -8.29 -29.46 1.40
C ILE A 60 -7.08 -30.09 0.70
N GLN A 61 -7.32 -30.62 -0.52
CA GLN A 61 -6.25 -30.97 -1.45
C GLN A 61 -5.92 -29.76 -2.31
N GLY A 62 -4.63 -29.52 -2.54
CA GLY A 62 -4.17 -28.30 -3.22
C GLY A 62 -4.54 -28.23 -4.71
N PRO A 63 -4.57 -27.03 -5.31
CA PRO A 63 -4.15 -25.75 -4.73
C PRO A 63 -5.35 -24.84 -4.34
N ALA A 64 -5.40 -24.43 -3.06
CA ALA A 64 -6.33 -23.40 -2.56
C ALA A 64 -5.69 -22.62 -1.39
N HIS A 65 -6.17 -21.41 -1.12
CA HIS A 65 -5.67 -20.53 -0.04
C HIS A 65 -6.78 -20.24 0.98
N VAL A 66 -6.49 -20.34 2.29
CA VAL A 66 -7.43 -20.05 3.38
C VAL A 66 -6.70 -19.35 4.55
N PRO A 67 -7.21 -18.22 5.08
CA PRO A 67 -6.67 -17.56 6.27
C PRO A 67 -7.43 -17.94 7.56
N MET A 68 -6.75 -17.92 8.72
CA MET A 68 -7.36 -18.02 10.06
C MET A 68 -6.61 -17.16 11.09
N MET A 69 -7.26 -16.85 12.21
CA MET A 69 -6.77 -16.02 13.32
C MET A 69 -7.05 -16.66 14.69
N SER A 70 -6.40 -16.16 15.75
CA SER A 70 -6.77 -16.38 17.15
C SER A 70 -6.54 -15.09 17.96
N PRO A 71 -7.39 -14.71 18.95
CA PRO A 71 -7.40 -13.33 19.46
C PRO A 71 -6.46 -13.07 20.65
N ASN A 72 -6.02 -14.11 21.37
CA ASN A 72 -5.61 -13.97 22.79
C ASN A 72 -4.09 -13.98 23.06
N GLY A 73 -3.25 -13.82 22.03
CA GLY A 73 -1.84 -13.42 22.19
C GLY A 73 -0.88 -14.40 22.88
N SER A 74 -1.28 -15.64 23.18
CA SER A 74 -0.44 -16.68 23.79
C SER A 74 -0.04 -17.76 22.77
N MET A 75 1.21 -18.21 22.82
CA MET A 75 1.68 -19.33 21.98
C MET A 75 1.15 -20.69 22.50
N PRO A 76 0.64 -21.57 21.63
CA PRO A 76 0.37 -22.96 22.00
C PRO A 76 1.67 -23.75 22.22
N PRO A 77 1.64 -24.85 23.00
CA PRO A 77 2.84 -25.64 23.28
C PRO A 77 3.33 -26.39 22.02
N ILE A 78 4.61 -26.25 21.70
CA ILE A 78 5.28 -26.94 20.59
C ILE A 78 5.70 -28.35 21.06
N TYR A 79 5.20 -29.39 20.39
CA TYR A 79 5.62 -30.78 20.64
C TYR A 79 6.92 -31.08 19.90
N VAL A 80 7.98 -31.45 20.63
CA VAL A 80 9.30 -31.79 20.07
C VAL A 80 9.48 -33.32 20.07
N PRO A 81 9.84 -33.96 18.94
CA PRO A 81 10.07 -35.41 18.91
C PRO A 81 11.23 -35.86 19.82
N PRO A 82 11.13 -37.06 20.42
CA PRO A 82 12.21 -37.60 21.25
C PRO A 82 13.51 -37.76 20.46
N GLY A 83 14.62 -37.32 21.04
CA GLY A 83 15.94 -37.24 20.37
C GLY A 83 16.32 -35.84 19.87
N TYR A 84 15.42 -34.86 19.96
CA TYR A 84 15.67 -33.46 19.63
C TYR A 84 15.41 -32.53 20.82
N ILE A 85 16.07 -31.37 20.83
CA ILE A 85 15.85 -30.27 21.77
C ILE A 85 15.46 -29.00 21.01
N SER A 86 14.61 -28.17 21.60
CA SER A 86 14.26 -26.85 21.07
C SER A 86 15.06 -25.74 21.75
N GLN A 87 15.47 -24.73 20.98
CA GLN A 87 16.10 -23.51 21.48
C GLN A 87 15.42 -22.29 20.85
N VAL A 88 15.14 -21.29 21.68
CA VAL A 88 14.63 -19.99 21.21
C VAL A 88 15.84 -19.09 20.95
N ILE A 89 15.87 -18.45 19.78
CA ILE A 89 16.89 -17.48 19.38
C ILE A 89 16.17 -16.18 19.02
N GLU A 90 16.67 -15.07 19.55
CA GLU A 90 16.10 -13.73 19.34
C GLU A 90 17.12 -12.90 18.57
N GLU A 91 16.82 -12.62 17.29
CA GLU A 91 17.76 -11.99 16.36
C GLU A 91 17.05 -10.83 15.66
N ASN A 92 17.64 -9.63 15.72
CA ASN A 92 17.06 -8.37 15.21
C ASN A 92 15.61 -8.11 15.67
N GLY A 93 15.28 -8.49 16.92
CA GLY A 93 13.96 -8.31 17.51
C GLY A 93 12.90 -9.35 17.09
N VAL A 94 13.27 -10.37 16.31
CA VAL A 94 12.39 -11.47 15.91
C VAL A 94 12.74 -12.74 16.68
N ARG A 95 11.76 -13.33 17.36
CA ARG A 95 11.90 -14.63 18.03
C ARG A 95 11.70 -15.77 17.05
N ARG A 96 12.69 -16.66 16.94
CA ARG A 96 12.63 -17.90 16.18
C ARG A 96 12.80 -19.10 17.13
N VAL A 97 12.12 -20.20 16.83
CA VAL A 97 12.30 -21.49 17.53
C VAL A 97 13.00 -22.44 16.56
N VAL A 98 14.12 -23.02 16.99
CA VAL A 98 14.93 -23.97 16.21
C VAL A 98 15.00 -25.29 16.97
N VAL A 99 14.98 -26.41 16.25
CA VAL A 99 14.97 -27.78 16.82
C VAL A 99 16.22 -28.52 16.33
N LEU A 100 16.99 -29.08 17.27
CA LEU A 100 18.34 -29.64 17.02
C LEU A 100 18.47 -31.06 17.60
N PRO A 101 19.14 -32.00 16.91
CA PRO A 101 19.30 -33.39 17.38
C PRO A 101 20.31 -33.52 18.53
N HIS A 102 20.08 -34.51 19.40
CA HIS A 102 20.95 -34.88 20.52
C HIS A 102 21.99 -35.93 20.08
N SER A 103 23.25 -35.84 20.53
CA SER A 103 24.33 -36.75 20.10
C SER A 103 25.22 -37.24 21.25
N ARG A 104 25.72 -38.47 21.12
CA ARG A 104 26.79 -39.11 21.93
C ARG A 104 27.55 -40.15 21.08
N GLU A 105 28.77 -40.47 21.48
CA GLU A 105 29.79 -41.19 20.70
C GLU A 105 29.91 -42.68 21.07
N PHE A 106 30.32 -43.56 20.13
CA PHE A 106 31.57 -44.38 20.18
C PHE A 106 31.68 -45.38 18.98
N HIS A 107 32.82 -46.10 18.88
CA HIS A 107 33.37 -46.84 17.71
C HIS A 107 33.31 -48.41 17.83
N PRO A 108 33.90 -49.26 16.93
CA PRO A 108 33.86 -49.34 15.45
C PRO A 108 33.71 -50.78 14.82
N GLY A 109 33.52 -50.89 13.49
CA GLY A 109 33.61 -52.11 12.63
C GLY A 109 33.33 -51.81 11.14
N SER A 110 33.41 -52.70 10.12
CA SER A 110 33.90 -54.10 9.96
C SER A 110 34.07 -54.48 8.44
N HIS A 111 34.52 -55.70 8.08
CA HIS A 111 34.75 -56.23 6.69
C HIS A 111 34.66 -57.79 6.67
N PRO A 112 34.71 -58.59 5.54
CA PRO A 112 35.39 -58.38 4.23
C PRO A 112 34.78 -59.00 2.91
N SER A 113 35.51 -58.90 1.76
CA SER A 113 35.47 -59.76 0.51
C SER A 113 34.36 -59.49 -0.57
N MET A 114 34.38 -59.94 -1.86
CA MET A 114 35.35 -60.66 -2.75
C MET A 114 35.06 -60.46 -4.30
N HIS A 115 35.70 -61.23 -5.21
CA HIS A 115 35.64 -61.26 -6.70
C HIS A 115 35.99 -62.73 -7.22
N PRO A 116 36.45 -63.09 -8.47
CA PRO A 116 36.53 -62.48 -9.83
C PRO A 116 36.00 -63.42 -11.00
N PRO A 117 36.70 -63.72 -12.14
CA PRO A 117 36.65 -63.12 -13.51
C PRO A 117 36.31 -64.16 -14.64
N PRO A 118 36.70 -64.05 -15.96
CA PRO A 118 37.27 -62.98 -16.84
C PRO A 118 36.39 -62.80 -18.14
N PRO A 119 36.86 -62.40 -19.37
CA PRO A 119 38.06 -61.69 -19.89
C PRO A 119 37.62 -60.37 -20.62
N HIS A 120 37.93 -59.87 -21.86
CA HIS A 120 38.88 -59.96 -23.03
C HIS A 120 38.52 -58.75 -23.97
N VAL A 121 39.21 -58.31 -25.06
CA VAL A 121 40.64 -58.17 -25.47
C VAL A 121 40.76 -57.31 -26.78
N SER A 122 41.88 -56.58 -26.97
CA SER A 122 42.38 -55.88 -28.21
C SER A 122 41.53 -54.76 -28.87
N HIS A 123 42.09 -53.61 -29.32
CA HIS A 123 43.50 -53.14 -29.43
C HIS A 123 43.63 -51.59 -29.43
N TYR A 124 44.75 -51.06 -28.87
CA TYR A 124 45.54 -49.83 -29.17
C TYR A 124 44.86 -48.48 -29.59
N MET A 125 45.28 -47.27 -29.15
CA MET A 125 46.25 -46.85 -28.09
C MET A 125 46.18 -45.32 -27.81
N HIS A 126 46.35 -44.90 -26.54
CA HIS A 126 47.20 -43.75 -26.12
C HIS A 126 47.25 -43.67 -24.58
N HIS A 127 48.39 -43.26 -24.00
CA HIS A 127 48.57 -43.07 -22.53
C HIS A 127 48.35 -41.58 -22.12
N HIS A 128 47.87 -41.13 -20.94
CA HIS A 128 47.92 -41.55 -19.51
C HIS A 128 49.27 -41.29 -18.77
N PRO A 129 49.29 -41.06 -17.43
CA PRO A 129 48.41 -40.17 -16.61
C PRO A 129 49.12 -39.46 -15.40
N GLY A 130 48.37 -38.74 -14.55
CA GLY A 130 48.79 -38.24 -13.22
C GLY A 130 47.79 -37.19 -12.62
N LEU A 131 46.76 -37.55 -11.82
CA LEU A 131 46.74 -37.80 -10.35
C LEU A 131 47.03 -36.53 -9.49
N ILE A 132 46.29 -36.14 -8.43
CA ILE A 132 45.13 -36.75 -7.72
C ILE A 132 44.32 -35.73 -6.85
N ALA A 133 43.06 -36.06 -6.54
CA ALA A 133 42.15 -35.63 -5.43
C ALA A 133 41.92 -34.15 -4.97
N HIS A 134 40.64 -33.74 -5.09
CA HIS A 134 39.67 -33.15 -4.13
C HIS A 134 40.04 -32.41 -2.79
N PRO A 135 39.15 -31.53 -2.26
CA PRO A 135 39.56 -30.36 -1.46
C PRO A 135 38.93 -30.19 -0.06
N HIS A 136 39.44 -29.21 0.71
CA HIS A 136 38.80 -28.27 1.67
C HIS A 136 39.80 -27.86 2.80
N PRO A 137 39.67 -26.69 3.47
CA PRO A 137 39.17 -25.39 3.00
C PRO A 137 39.98 -24.15 3.52
N VAL A 138 39.40 -22.95 3.33
CA VAL A 138 39.60 -21.63 4.01
C VAL A 138 40.75 -20.67 3.63
N TYR A 139 40.35 -19.40 3.50
CA TYR A 139 41.10 -18.11 3.45
C TYR A 139 41.89 -17.72 2.19
N SER A 140 42.10 -16.39 2.11
CA SER A 140 42.44 -15.50 0.98
C SER A 140 43.17 -14.27 1.59
N PRO A 141 43.79 -13.30 0.87
CA PRO A 141 43.91 -13.11 -0.59
C PRO A 141 45.36 -12.81 -1.07
N VAL A 142 45.50 -12.44 -2.36
CA VAL A 142 46.21 -11.25 -2.91
C VAL A 142 46.76 -11.54 -4.32
N THR A 143 46.62 -10.57 -5.23
CA THR A 143 46.96 -10.66 -6.65
C THR A 143 48.32 -10.01 -7.00
N GLY A 144 48.97 -10.55 -8.04
CA GLY A 144 50.03 -9.94 -8.84
C GLY A 144 50.01 -10.56 -10.25
N THR A 145 50.77 -10.10 -11.25
CA THR A 145 51.68 -8.94 -11.37
C THR A 145 52.10 -8.79 -12.86
N GLY A 146 52.66 -7.64 -13.25
CA GLY A 146 53.33 -7.42 -14.55
C GLY A 146 52.41 -6.81 -15.62
N ASP A 147 52.59 -5.60 -16.16
CA ASP A 147 53.78 -4.85 -16.64
C ASP A 147 54.31 -5.29 -18.02
N MET A 148 54.12 -4.42 -19.03
CA MET A 148 55.21 -3.78 -19.80
C MET A 148 54.66 -2.91 -20.96
N SER A 149 55.51 -2.03 -21.49
CA SER A 149 55.36 -1.20 -22.70
C SER A 149 56.75 -1.16 -23.40
N PRO A 150 57.04 -0.44 -24.53
CA PRO A 150 56.21 0.49 -25.31
C PRO A 150 56.34 0.39 -26.87
N GLN A 151 55.64 1.29 -27.59
CA GLN A 151 55.96 1.92 -28.91
C GLN A 151 56.53 1.10 -30.09
N PHE A 152 55.89 1.18 -31.28
CA PHE A 152 56.45 1.76 -32.54
C PHE A 152 55.42 1.80 -33.70
N MET A 153 55.75 2.48 -34.81
CA MET A 153 55.04 2.61 -36.11
C MET A 153 56.12 2.74 -37.24
N PRO A 154 55.87 2.74 -38.60
CA PRO A 154 54.67 3.23 -39.32
C PRO A 154 54.33 2.54 -40.71
N GLN A 155 53.41 3.17 -41.48
CA GLN A 155 53.15 3.16 -42.96
C GLN A 155 52.91 1.85 -43.75
N HIS A 156 51.77 1.77 -44.48
CA HIS A 156 51.67 2.09 -45.93
C HIS A 156 50.22 2.02 -46.51
N THR A 157 50.01 2.62 -47.69
CA THR A 157 48.73 2.84 -48.44
C THR A 157 48.67 1.98 -49.74
N PRO A 158 47.57 1.87 -50.55
CA PRO A 158 46.97 2.99 -51.32
C PRO A 158 45.44 2.96 -51.60
N LEU A 159 44.97 3.97 -52.35
CA LEU A 159 43.59 4.23 -52.81
C LEU A 159 43.28 3.59 -54.19
N PRO A 160 42.00 3.59 -54.61
CA PRO A 160 41.54 4.56 -55.63
C PRO A 160 40.12 5.11 -55.38
N HIS A 161 39.65 6.24 -55.95
CA HIS A 161 40.29 7.49 -56.41
C HIS A 161 39.17 8.56 -56.62
N VAL A 162 39.15 9.32 -57.73
CA VAL A 162 38.03 10.18 -58.21
C VAL A 162 37.95 11.55 -57.50
N PHE A 163 36.84 12.28 -57.63
CA PHE A 163 36.81 13.66 -58.15
C PHE A 163 35.63 14.49 -57.61
N ALA A 164 35.60 15.84 -57.62
CA ALA A 164 36.60 16.89 -57.95
C ALA A 164 36.30 18.14 -57.04
N ASP A 165 36.52 19.43 -57.31
CA ASP A 165 36.99 20.20 -58.49
C ASP A 165 37.53 21.60 -58.10
N GLN A 166 37.80 22.47 -59.08
CA GLN A 166 38.37 23.84 -58.98
C GLN A 166 37.24 24.92 -59.02
N ASP A 167 37.43 26.24 -58.80
CA ASP A 167 38.61 27.12 -58.94
C ASP A 167 38.51 28.40 -58.04
N ALA A 168 39.23 29.49 -58.35
CA ALA A 168 39.70 30.48 -57.35
C ALA A 168 39.16 31.94 -57.40
N ARG A 169 39.29 32.62 -56.23
CA ARG A 169 39.36 34.09 -55.95
C ARG A 169 38.13 35.01 -56.18
N SER A 170 38.05 36.05 -55.33
CA SER A 170 37.02 37.13 -55.27
C SER A 170 37.23 38.25 -56.33
N PRO A 171 36.26 39.15 -56.63
CA PRO A 171 35.84 40.23 -55.70
C PRO A 171 34.36 40.75 -55.82
N HIS A 172 34.07 41.89 -55.16
CA HIS A 172 32.91 42.84 -55.20
C HIS A 172 31.77 42.64 -56.24
N GLY A 173 30.48 42.95 -56.00
CA GLY A 173 29.78 43.73 -54.96
C GLY A 173 28.71 44.68 -55.59
N ARG A 174 27.72 45.19 -54.82
CA ARG A 174 26.55 46.04 -55.26
C ARG A 174 25.50 45.27 -56.10
N LEU A 175 24.20 45.61 -56.23
CA LEU A 175 23.18 46.55 -55.65
C LEU A 175 21.78 45.96 -56.04
N ASN A 176 20.56 46.35 -55.60
CA ASN A 176 20.06 47.49 -54.81
C ASN A 176 18.81 47.13 -53.93
N VAL A 177 18.37 48.12 -53.14
CA VAL A 177 17.20 48.33 -52.27
C VAL A 177 15.80 47.94 -52.75
N ASN A 178 15.04 47.32 -51.81
CA ASN A 178 13.72 47.77 -51.32
C ASN A 178 13.35 47.01 -50.01
N HIS A 179 12.52 47.49 -49.07
CA HIS A 179 11.77 48.76 -48.96
C HIS A 179 11.69 49.33 -47.50
N ARG A 180 10.50 49.70 -47.01
CA ARG A 180 10.09 50.42 -45.78
C ARG A 180 9.21 49.55 -44.85
N ASP A 181 8.83 49.85 -43.59
CA ASP A 181 9.07 50.87 -42.53
C ASP A 181 8.41 50.29 -41.22
N GLU A 182 8.27 50.87 -40.01
CA GLU A 182 8.71 52.08 -39.29
C GLU A 182 9.01 51.68 -37.81
N ARG A 183 9.99 52.23 -37.08
CA ARG A 183 11.23 52.87 -37.54
C ARG A 183 12.37 52.86 -36.51
N THR A 184 12.30 53.57 -35.37
CA THR A 184 13.54 53.96 -34.60
C THR A 184 13.23 54.59 -33.21
N ILE A 185 14.12 54.82 -32.22
CA ILE A 185 15.52 55.34 -32.12
C ILE A 185 16.21 54.65 -30.88
N LYS A 186 17.39 54.00 -30.89
CA LYS A 186 18.79 54.28 -31.32
C LYS A 186 19.60 55.28 -30.45
N VAL A 187 20.95 55.25 -30.35
CA VAL A 187 21.95 54.16 -30.14
C VAL A 187 23.35 54.80 -29.96
N HIS A 188 24.18 54.26 -29.06
CA HIS A 188 25.66 54.43 -28.93
C HIS A 188 26.33 55.82 -28.71
N GLU A 189 27.45 55.72 -27.99
CA GLU A 189 28.73 56.46 -28.06
C GLU A 189 28.86 57.80 -28.83
N ARG A 190 29.60 58.76 -28.24
CA ARG A 190 31.03 59.00 -28.62
C ARG A 190 31.78 60.05 -27.76
N LEU A 191 33.12 59.87 -27.76
CA LEU A 191 34.19 60.90 -27.66
C LEU A 191 34.38 61.76 -26.38
N GLN A 192 35.37 61.32 -25.58
CA GLN A 192 36.56 62.08 -25.12
C GLN A 192 36.47 63.38 -24.27
N LYS A 193 36.91 63.22 -23.00
CA LYS A 193 38.18 63.76 -22.40
C LYS A 193 38.26 65.26 -22.00
N ARG A 194 38.99 65.52 -20.90
CA ARG A 194 39.34 66.83 -20.27
C ARG A 194 38.19 67.51 -19.49
N LEU A 195 38.41 68.42 -18.52
CA LEU A 195 39.40 68.57 -17.43
C LEU A 195 38.92 69.71 -16.52
N LYS A 196 38.89 69.50 -15.19
CA LYS A 196 39.04 70.49 -14.09
C LYS A 196 38.14 71.76 -13.93
N ASP A 197 37.96 72.08 -12.64
CA ASP A 197 37.82 73.40 -11.99
C ASP A 197 36.47 74.17 -11.92
N ARG A 198 36.06 74.43 -10.66
CA ARG A 198 35.43 75.63 -10.03
C ARG A 198 34.08 76.23 -10.52
N GLN A 199 33.05 75.97 -9.69
CA GLN A 199 32.37 76.96 -8.79
C GLN A 199 31.42 78.06 -9.36
N VAL A 200 30.40 78.38 -8.55
CA VAL A 200 29.46 79.55 -8.60
C VAL A 200 28.24 79.43 -9.54
N GLY A 201 27.05 79.71 -9.01
CA GLY A 201 25.83 80.00 -9.78
C GLY A 201 24.53 79.46 -9.16
N GLY A 202 23.62 80.35 -8.74
CA GLY A 202 22.25 80.00 -8.33
C GLY A 202 21.31 81.22 -8.39
N PRO A 203 19.98 81.03 -8.49
CA PRO A 203 19.00 82.12 -8.44
C PRO A 203 18.22 82.21 -7.10
N LYS A 204 17.40 83.27 -6.96
CA LYS A 204 16.56 83.60 -5.79
C LYS A 204 15.09 83.13 -6.03
N ASP A 205 14.15 83.07 -5.08
CA ASP A 205 13.51 84.18 -4.34
C ASP A 205 12.62 83.70 -3.15
N LYS A 206 11.96 84.63 -2.43
CA LYS A 206 10.99 84.39 -1.33
C LYS A 206 9.53 84.63 -1.78
N PRO A 207 8.50 84.08 -1.09
CA PRO A 207 7.83 84.91 -0.06
C PRO A 207 7.17 84.17 1.15
N ASN A 208 6.95 84.96 2.22
CA ASN A 208 5.85 84.98 3.22
C ASN A 208 5.32 83.73 4.00
N SER A 209 5.19 83.95 5.31
CA SER A 209 4.26 83.35 6.29
C SER A 209 3.07 84.33 6.56
N PRO A 210 2.11 84.14 7.51
CA PRO A 210 1.80 83.03 8.44
C PRO A 210 0.33 82.52 8.31
N PRO A 211 -0.26 81.84 9.33
CA PRO A 211 -1.45 82.46 9.95
C PRO A 211 -1.71 82.22 11.48
N SER A 212 -2.41 83.20 12.07
CA SER A 212 -3.33 83.25 13.23
C SER A 212 -3.46 82.15 14.32
N SER A 213 -3.59 82.62 15.57
CA SER A 213 -4.18 81.96 16.76
C SER A 213 -5.65 82.35 17.03
N PRO A 214 -6.39 81.61 17.88
CA PRO A 214 -7.32 82.25 18.82
C PRO A 214 -7.38 81.68 20.27
N HIS A 215 -7.37 82.60 21.26
CA HIS A 215 -8.33 82.79 22.39
C HIS A 215 -9.10 81.61 23.09
N LYS A 216 -9.50 81.66 24.38
CA LYS A 216 -9.28 82.55 25.56
C LYS A 216 -9.97 81.95 26.83
N SER A 217 -9.44 82.18 28.05
CA SER A 217 -10.18 82.57 29.29
C SER A 217 -9.28 82.61 30.56
N HIS A 218 -9.80 83.13 31.68
CA HIS A 218 -9.13 83.39 32.98
C HIS A 218 -9.73 82.45 34.08
N SER A 219 -9.28 82.38 35.36
CA SER A 219 -8.78 83.46 36.25
C SER A 219 -8.10 83.01 37.58
N ASN A 220 -7.62 84.03 38.31
CA ASN A 220 -7.37 84.15 39.77
C ASN A 220 -6.09 83.56 40.43
N SER A 221 -5.26 84.50 40.90
CA SER A 221 -4.25 84.42 41.97
C SER A 221 -4.93 84.78 43.35
N PRO A 222 -4.27 84.94 44.54
CA PRO A 222 -2.94 85.52 44.86
C PRO A 222 -2.15 84.71 45.96
N THR A 223 -1.06 85.14 46.66
CA THR A 223 -0.42 86.47 46.87
C THR A 223 1.07 86.38 47.32
N ASN A 224 1.88 87.39 46.94
CA ASN A 224 2.86 88.15 47.76
C ASN A 224 4.40 87.86 47.84
N VAL A 225 5.14 88.98 48.00
CA VAL A 225 6.55 89.24 48.44
C VAL A 225 7.77 88.79 47.60
N GLN A 226 8.02 89.56 46.55
CA GLN A 226 9.29 90.18 46.07
C GLN A 226 10.70 89.96 46.70
N ASN A 227 11.68 89.91 45.78
CA ASN A 227 13.01 90.59 45.74
C ASN A 227 14.23 90.12 46.58
N GLY A 228 15.42 90.14 45.92
CA GLY A 228 16.74 90.09 46.58
C GLY A 228 17.95 89.77 45.67
N TYR A 229 18.53 90.75 44.98
CA TYR A 229 19.88 90.66 44.37
C TYR A 229 20.95 91.11 45.39
N GLY A 230 22.14 90.49 45.45
CA GLY A 230 23.31 91.13 46.10
C GLY A 230 24.41 90.22 46.65
N LYS A 231 25.63 90.33 46.10
CA LYS A 231 26.88 89.66 46.52
C LYS A 231 27.21 89.80 48.02
N GLY A 232 27.48 88.69 48.71
CA GLY A 232 27.87 88.68 50.13
C GLY A 232 29.37 88.60 50.44
N GLN A 233 29.72 88.03 51.61
CA GLN A 233 31.05 87.54 52.00
C GLN A 233 31.00 86.64 53.27
N ASN A 234 31.88 85.62 53.29
CA ASN A 234 32.64 85.03 54.42
C ASN A 234 32.02 84.49 55.74
N THR A 235 32.53 83.29 56.10
CA THR A 235 32.93 82.76 57.44
C THR A 235 31.91 82.32 58.52
N SER A 236 32.10 81.08 59.01
CA SER A 236 31.90 80.48 60.38
C SER A 236 30.82 81.04 61.33
N GLY A 237 30.03 80.26 62.11
CA GLY A 237 30.23 78.93 62.70
C GLY A 237 30.81 79.00 64.13
N VAL A 238 30.37 78.26 65.17
CA VAL A 238 29.13 77.48 65.42
C VAL A 238 29.04 77.11 66.94
N THR A 239 27.85 77.00 67.56
CA THR A 239 27.54 76.53 68.96
C THR A 239 28.14 77.28 70.17
N GLY A 240 27.56 77.29 71.39
CA GLY A 240 26.22 76.87 71.87
C GLY A 240 26.04 76.83 73.42
N ILE A 241 24.81 76.97 73.93
CA ILE A 241 24.30 76.62 75.31
C ILE A 241 24.85 77.48 76.50
N ALA A 242 24.14 78.48 77.07
CA ALA A 242 23.04 78.49 78.11
C ALA A 242 23.55 78.52 79.60
N SER A 243 22.90 79.11 80.62
CA SER A 243 21.53 79.68 80.77
C SER A 243 21.34 80.73 81.92
N GLY A 244 20.63 81.85 81.67
CA GLY A 244 19.80 82.62 82.65
C GLY A 244 20.48 83.63 83.63
N PRO A 245 19.72 84.51 84.33
CA PRO A 245 18.44 85.13 83.93
C PRO A 245 18.24 86.65 84.29
N VAL A 246 17.67 87.41 83.33
CA VAL A 246 16.67 88.51 83.46
C VAL A 246 16.84 89.68 84.47
N LYS A 247 16.99 90.91 83.94
CA LYS A 247 16.11 92.08 84.25
C LYS A 247 16.23 93.20 83.17
N PRO A 248 15.21 94.08 82.94
CA PRO A 248 15.19 95.01 81.79
C PRO A 248 15.11 96.52 82.14
N ARG A 249 15.56 97.43 81.24
CA ARG A 249 14.79 98.62 80.76
C ARG A 249 15.51 99.60 79.81
N GLN A 250 14.73 100.07 78.84
CA GLN A 250 14.56 101.45 78.29
C GLN A 250 15.71 102.29 77.71
N SER A 251 15.33 102.96 76.61
CA SER A 251 16.01 103.98 75.82
C SER A 251 15.78 105.42 76.33
N VAL A 252 16.61 106.38 75.87
CA VAL A 252 16.36 107.84 75.93
C VAL A 252 16.79 108.52 74.60
N LYS A 253 16.28 109.72 74.31
CA LYS A 253 16.43 110.50 73.06
C LYS A 253 17.30 111.77 73.21
N ALA A 254 17.65 112.36 72.06
CA ALA A 254 17.85 113.78 71.63
C ALA A 254 17.93 114.98 72.65
N ARG A 255 18.42 116.15 72.18
CA ARG A 255 18.74 117.34 73.00
C ARG A 255 18.50 118.70 72.28
N SER A 256 18.20 119.77 73.03
CA SER A 256 18.17 121.22 72.67
C SER A 256 18.47 122.13 73.91
N SER A 257 18.31 123.47 73.91
CA SER A 257 19.20 124.41 74.68
C SER A 257 18.67 125.78 75.26
N LEU A 258 19.10 126.14 76.51
CA LEU A 258 19.45 127.46 77.18
C LEU A 258 18.37 128.57 77.48
N GLN A 259 18.49 129.58 78.41
CA GLN A 259 19.62 130.22 79.20
C GLN A 259 19.28 130.81 80.66
N ASP A 260 19.91 131.92 81.18
CA ASP A 260 20.20 132.26 82.64
C ASP A 260 20.26 133.81 83.07
N ASP A 261 20.23 134.21 84.39
CA ASP A 261 20.20 135.63 85.01
C ASP A 261 20.75 135.80 86.52
N ALA A 262 20.84 137.01 87.20
CA ALA A 262 21.71 137.29 88.44
C ALA A 262 21.40 138.42 89.56
N GLU A 263 22.31 138.58 90.60
CA GLU A 263 22.64 139.69 91.62
C GLU A 263 22.42 139.61 93.21
N THR A 264 23.31 140.25 94.05
CA THR A 264 23.45 140.29 95.59
C THR A 264 24.34 141.50 96.10
N GLY A 265 24.68 141.89 97.39
CA GLY A 265 24.49 141.51 98.85
C GLY A 265 25.41 142.32 99.86
N ASP A 266 25.23 142.32 101.23
CA ASP A 266 25.98 143.20 102.24
C ASP A 266 26.21 142.61 103.69
N SER A 267 27.43 142.15 104.11
CA SER A 267 27.67 141.55 105.46
C SER A 267 29.14 141.41 105.98
N TYR A 268 30.00 142.44 105.85
CA TYR A 268 31.45 142.20 105.63
C TYR A 268 32.48 142.22 106.81
N PHE A 269 32.18 142.71 108.03
CA PHE A 269 33.27 143.17 108.94
C PHE A 269 33.87 142.16 109.95
N GLU A 270 33.06 141.39 110.70
CA GLU A 270 33.57 140.51 111.80
C GLU A 270 34.42 139.33 111.31
N SER A 271 34.18 138.85 110.09
CA SER A 271 34.83 137.65 109.52
C SER A 271 36.35 137.76 109.42
N LYS A 272 36.88 138.98 109.34
CA LYS A 272 38.27 139.26 108.96
C LYS A 272 39.30 138.92 110.04
N GLN A 273 39.01 139.20 111.31
CA GLN A 273 39.94 138.86 112.41
C GLN A 273 40.01 137.35 112.68
N LEU A 274 38.88 136.66 112.58
CA LEU A 274 38.82 135.20 112.80
C LEU A 274 39.57 134.44 111.68
N GLN A 275 39.59 134.98 110.46
CA GLN A 275 40.38 134.47 109.35
C GLN A 275 41.90 134.58 109.58
N GLU A 276 42.35 135.61 110.29
CA GLU A 276 43.77 135.88 110.55
C GLU A 276 44.34 134.86 111.54
N LEU A 277 43.63 134.55 112.63
CA LEU A 277 44.03 133.51 113.61
C LEU A 277 44.15 132.12 112.96
N LEU A 278 43.16 131.74 112.13
CA LEU A 278 43.16 130.45 111.41
C LEU A 278 44.27 130.34 110.35
N SER A 279 44.83 131.47 109.89
CA SER A 279 45.93 131.50 108.92
C SER A 279 47.31 131.23 109.56
N GLY A 280 47.41 131.19 110.89
CA GLY A 280 48.66 131.03 111.64
C GLY A 280 49.15 129.59 111.87
N ILE A 281 48.62 128.59 111.15
CA ILE A 281 48.94 127.18 111.37
C ILE A 281 50.38 126.87 110.94
N ALA A 282 51.12 126.17 111.80
CA ALA A 282 52.51 125.79 111.56
C ALA A 282 52.66 124.81 110.39
N LYS A 283 53.84 124.82 109.76
CA LYS A 283 54.22 123.91 108.68
C LYS A 283 54.13 122.44 109.12
N PRO A 284 53.51 121.54 108.33
CA PRO A 284 53.37 120.15 108.73
C PRO A 284 54.71 119.40 108.70
N ILE A 285 54.91 118.53 109.69
CA ILE A 285 56.05 117.61 109.82
C ILE A 285 55.69 116.29 109.13
N ILE A 286 56.66 115.64 108.48
CA ILE A 286 56.50 114.32 107.82
C ILE A 286 57.38 113.27 108.52
N SER A 287 56.87 112.05 108.68
CA SER A 287 57.59 110.90 109.26
C SER A 287 57.15 109.56 108.64
N ASP A 288 57.87 108.48 108.96
CA ASP A 288 57.58 107.08 108.55
C ASP A 288 57.23 106.91 107.04
N ILE A 289 58.09 107.46 106.18
CA ILE A 289 57.97 107.37 104.72
C ILE A 289 58.36 105.96 104.27
N LYS A 290 57.51 105.34 103.45
CA LYS A 290 57.65 104.01 102.85
C LYS A 290 57.37 104.09 101.34
N PRO A 291 57.59 103.04 100.52
CA PRO A 291 57.32 103.10 99.09
C PRO A 291 55.87 103.47 98.72
N LYS A 292 54.90 103.19 99.62
CA LYS A 292 53.45 103.42 99.36
C LYS A 292 52.69 104.14 100.48
N SER A 293 53.38 104.75 101.47
CA SER A 293 52.73 105.52 102.55
C SER A 293 53.66 106.52 103.26
N ALA A 294 53.10 107.51 103.98
CA ALA A 294 53.83 108.42 104.89
C ALA A 294 52.90 109.00 105.97
N VAL A 295 53.46 109.56 107.06
CA VAL A 295 52.75 110.13 108.22
C VAL A 295 53.00 111.64 108.33
N LEU A 296 52.02 112.41 108.81
CA LEU A 296 51.97 113.89 108.78
C LEU A 296 51.45 114.49 110.11
N SER A 297 51.93 115.65 110.60
CA SER A 297 51.42 116.32 111.82
C SER A 297 51.60 117.86 111.91
N TRP A 298 50.79 118.61 112.68
CA TRP A 298 50.74 120.11 112.71
C TRP A 298 50.12 120.74 114.00
N SER A 299 50.17 122.08 114.18
CA SER A 299 49.62 122.81 115.36
C SER A 299 49.32 124.34 115.15
N LEU A 300 48.71 125.00 116.15
CA LEU A 300 48.28 126.42 116.19
C LEU A 300 49.17 127.33 117.12
N PRO A 301 49.14 128.68 116.96
CA PRO A 301 49.96 129.64 117.73
C PRO A 301 49.32 130.18 119.04
N SER A 302 50.05 131.01 119.80
CA SER A 302 49.66 131.54 121.13
C SER A 302 49.87 133.06 121.27
N ILE A 303 49.11 133.73 122.15
CA ILE A 303 49.08 135.21 122.32
C ILE A 303 49.14 135.59 123.82
N SER A 304 49.72 136.76 124.15
CA SER A 304 49.81 137.36 125.48
C SER A 304 49.30 138.82 125.51
N VAL A 305 48.70 139.27 126.61
CA VAL A 305 47.90 140.51 126.70
C VAL A 305 48.51 141.58 127.63
N SER A 306 48.34 142.86 127.30
CA SER A 306 48.47 143.99 128.24
C SER A 306 47.65 145.22 127.77
N GLY A 307 46.73 145.71 128.58
CA GLY A 307 45.79 146.79 128.27
C GLY A 307 44.36 146.41 128.67
N GLU A 308 43.59 147.36 129.22
CA GLU A 308 42.34 147.07 129.95
C GLU A 308 41.06 147.15 129.08
N ASP A 309 40.03 146.42 129.53
CA ASP A 309 38.62 146.45 129.12
C ASP A 309 38.25 146.27 127.63
N ASP A 310 38.54 145.09 127.07
CA ASP A 310 37.48 144.13 126.66
C ASP A 310 38.05 142.73 126.33
N ALA A 311 37.37 141.65 126.75
CA ALA A 311 37.95 140.30 126.75
C ALA A 311 37.36 139.35 125.68
N TYR A 312 38.20 138.89 124.75
CA TYR A 312 37.84 137.92 123.70
C TYR A 312 38.41 136.50 123.96
N HIS A 313 37.60 135.47 123.68
CA HIS A 313 37.96 134.06 123.85
C HIS A 313 38.67 133.45 122.62
N ILE A 314 39.54 132.46 122.86
CA ILE A 314 40.11 131.59 121.82
C ILE A 314 39.07 130.51 121.41
N PRO A 315 38.81 130.25 120.11
CA PRO A 315 37.83 129.24 119.70
C PRO A 315 38.32 127.79 119.87
N VAL A 316 37.43 126.88 120.27
CA VAL A 316 37.67 125.43 120.37
C VAL A 316 36.77 124.71 119.37
N GLY A 317 37.34 123.84 118.52
CA GLY A 317 36.60 123.08 117.48
C GLY A 317 36.98 123.43 116.04
N CYS A 318 38.28 123.56 115.73
CA CYS A 318 38.76 123.82 114.36
C CYS A 318 38.93 122.51 113.59
N ASN A 319 38.41 122.44 112.37
CA ASN A 319 38.64 121.32 111.44
C ASN A 319 39.81 121.63 110.49
N TYR A 320 40.70 120.66 110.29
CA TYR A 320 41.87 120.75 109.44
C TYR A 320 41.69 119.99 108.14
N GLU A 321 42.04 120.61 107.02
CA GLU A 321 42.10 119.98 105.70
C GLU A 321 43.56 119.78 105.28
N VAL A 322 43.96 118.52 105.04
CA VAL A 322 45.28 118.17 104.49
C VAL A 322 45.17 118.00 102.98
N SER A 323 45.92 118.80 102.23
CA SER A 323 45.99 118.71 100.76
C SER A 323 47.37 118.26 100.27
N LEU A 324 47.39 117.27 99.38
CA LEU A 324 48.58 116.61 98.86
C LEU A 324 48.68 116.76 97.33
N SER A 325 49.87 116.99 96.77
CA SER A 325 50.10 116.97 95.31
C SER A 325 51.39 116.25 94.94
N ASN A 326 51.37 115.47 93.86
CA ASN A 326 52.56 114.88 93.23
C ASN A 326 52.94 115.58 91.91
N SER A 327 52.40 116.78 91.67
CA SER A 327 52.66 117.58 90.46
C SER A 327 53.56 118.80 90.74
N GLY A 328 54.47 118.67 91.71
CA GLY A 328 55.36 119.74 92.16
C GLY A 328 54.68 120.84 92.99
N LYS A 329 55.46 121.85 93.41
CA LYS A 329 55.05 122.92 94.35
C LYS A 329 53.79 123.69 93.94
N ASN A 330 53.59 123.89 92.64
CA ASN A 330 52.44 124.60 92.06
C ASN A 330 51.39 123.65 91.47
N GLY A 331 51.46 122.36 91.80
CA GLY A 331 50.56 121.33 91.31
C GLY A 331 49.12 121.49 91.80
N LYS A 332 48.19 120.78 91.17
CA LYS A 332 46.83 120.64 91.73
C LYS A 332 46.93 119.79 93.00
N PHE A 333 46.60 120.39 94.14
CA PHE A 333 46.48 119.68 95.40
C PHE A 333 45.14 118.95 95.45
N LYS A 334 45.18 117.66 95.80
CA LYS A 334 44.01 116.85 96.12
C LYS A 334 43.90 116.76 97.64
N THR A 335 42.72 117.01 98.18
CA THR A 335 42.44 116.76 99.59
C THR A 335 42.54 115.26 99.89
N VAL A 336 43.31 114.90 100.92
CA VAL A 336 43.55 113.52 101.34
C VAL A 336 43.02 113.21 102.75
N TYR A 337 42.79 114.24 103.56
CA TYR A 337 42.16 114.13 104.88
C TYR A 337 41.42 115.43 105.22
N ILE A 338 40.28 115.31 105.91
CA ILE A 338 39.59 116.40 106.62
C ILE A 338 39.18 115.85 107.99
N GLY A 339 39.50 116.57 109.06
CA GLY A 339 39.13 116.18 110.43
C GLY A 339 39.79 117.06 111.49
N GLU A 340 39.53 116.74 112.77
CA GLU A 340 39.99 117.53 113.92
C GLU A 340 41.32 117.04 114.50
N GLU A 341 41.81 115.87 114.08
CA GLU A 341 43.10 115.33 114.51
C GLU A 341 44.27 116.14 113.93
N THR A 342 45.39 116.15 114.64
CA THR A 342 46.62 116.87 114.26
C THR A 342 47.74 115.92 113.80
N THR A 343 47.45 114.65 113.56
CA THR A 343 48.42 113.66 113.04
C THR A 343 47.72 112.57 112.22
N VAL A 344 48.17 112.27 111.00
CA VAL A 344 47.48 111.40 110.02
C VAL A 344 48.46 110.56 109.20
N THR A 345 48.11 109.31 108.89
CA THR A 345 48.84 108.44 107.93
C THR A 345 48.16 108.45 106.56
N ILE A 346 48.92 108.65 105.49
CA ILE A 346 48.44 108.61 104.10
C ILE A 346 48.95 107.33 103.39
N PRO A 347 48.07 106.39 103.02
CA PRO A 347 48.40 105.21 102.21
C PRO A 347 48.28 105.49 100.70
N GLU A 348 48.44 104.45 99.88
CA GLU A 348 48.29 104.46 98.40
C GLU A 348 49.18 105.47 97.65
N LEU A 349 50.32 105.84 98.25
CA LEU A 349 51.33 106.61 97.53
C LEU A 349 52.00 105.74 96.46
N ARG A 350 52.52 106.37 95.41
CA ARG A 350 53.34 105.71 94.39
C ARG A 350 54.79 105.63 94.87
N PRO A 351 55.54 104.54 94.60
CA PRO A 351 56.98 104.49 94.81
C PRO A 351 57.72 105.59 94.06
N ALA A 352 58.91 105.95 94.54
CA ALA A 352 59.85 106.88 93.89
C ALA A 352 59.27 108.25 93.48
N THR A 353 58.24 108.74 94.17
CA THR A 353 57.44 109.90 93.76
C THR A 353 57.52 111.01 94.80
N GLU A 354 57.85 112.24 94.37
CA GLU A 354 57.83 113.41 95.25
C GLU A 354 56.39 113.89 95.48
N TYR A 355 56.02 114.04 96.75
CA TYR A 355 54.76 114.55 97.23
C TYR A 355 54.96 115.84 98.02
N HIS A 356 54.07 116.80 97.80
CA HIS A 356 54.02 118.11 98.44
C HIS A 356 52.74 118.23 99.27
N VAL A 357 52.81 118.76 100.48
CA VAL A 357 51.70 118.77 101.45
C VAL A 357 51.57 120.08 102.22
N ARG A 358 50.34 120.50 102.48
CA ARG A 358 49.95 121.68 103.28
C ARG A 358 48.66 121.40 104.04
N VAL A 359 48.39 122.21 105.07
CA VAL A 359 47.19 122.07 105.93
C VAL A 359 46.46 123.41 106.05
N SER A 360 45.13 123.45 105.98
CA SER A 360 44.34 124.67 106.25
C SER A 360 43.27 124.43 107.31
N GLY A 361 43.18 125.31 108.30
CA GLY A 361 42.14 125.27 109.35
C GLY A 361 40.88 126.03 108.97
N THR A 362 39.73 125.50 109.38
CA THR A 362 38.41 126.11 109.21
C THR A 362 37.66 126.08 110.55
N TYR A 363 37.04 127.19 110.93
CA TYR A 363 36.17 127.27 112.11
C TYR A 363 34.84 127.92 111.73
N SER A 364 33.74 127.22 111.97
CA SER A 364 32.42 127.58 111.43
C SER A 364 32.52 127.84 109.91
N SER A 365 32.03 128.98 109.42
CA SER A 365 32.09 129.41 108.01
C SER A 365 33.38 130.15 107.61
N VAL A 366 34.32 130.39 108.53
CA VAL A 366 35.56 131.13 108.25
C VAL A 366 36.72 130.17 108.05
N LYS A 367 37.49 130.37 106.98
CA LYS A 367 38.64 129.53 106.60
C LYS A 367 39.94 130.32 106.55
N GLY A 368 40.95 129.81 107.25
CA GLY A 368 42.30 130.36 107.25
C GLY A 368 43.08 130.03 105.97
N SER A 369 44.15 130.79 105.76
CA SER A 369 45.14 130.52 104.72
C SER A 369 45.80 129.16 104.95
N PRO A 370 46.13 128.37 103.90
CA PRO A 370 46.91 127.16 104.05
C PRO A 370 48.31 127.43 104.61
N SER A 371 48.80 126.54 105.46
CA SER A 371 50.14 126.56 106.02
C SER A 371 51.24 126.41 104.96
N GLU A 372 52.48 126.70 105.35
CA GLU A 372 53.64 126.51 104.48
C GLU A 372 53.74 125.09 103.93
N LEU A 373 54.24 125.00 102.69
CA LEU A 373 54.38 123.74 101.98
C LEU A 373 55.57 122.93 102.51
N ALA A 374 55.32 121.67 102.87
CA ALA A 374 56.34 120.65 103.10
C ALA A 374 56.39 119.67 101.91
N SER A 375 57.50 118.96 101.71
CA SER A 375 57.60 117.90 100.69
C SER A 375 58.45 116.73 101.14
N PHE A 376 58.19 115.56 100.55
CA PHE A 376 58.88 114.30 100.79
C PHE A 376 58.82 113.41 99.55
N THR A 377 59.70 112.41 99.45
CA THR A 377 59.72 111.45 98.34
C THR A 377 59.64 110.03 98.88
N THR A 378 58.76 109.22 98.29
CA THR A 378 58.60 107.80 98.63
C THR A 378 59.76 106.95 98.11
N GLU A 379 60.02 105.83 98.80
CA GLU A 379 61.09 104.89 98.45
C GLU A 379 60.79 104.08 97.17
N ILE A 380 61.82 103.40 96.64
CA ILE A 380 61.75 102.53 95.45
C ILE A 380 61.21 101.12 95.79
N SER A 381 60.76 100.36 94.79
CA SER A 381 60.14 99.03 94.98
C SER A 381 60.45 98.05 93.83
N GLU A 382 60.08 96.78 94.01
CA GLU A 382 60.09 95.76 92.96
C GLU A 382 59.10 96.11 91.81
N PRO A 383 59.24 95.55 90.60
CA PRO A 383 58.36 95.88 89.48
C PRO A 383 56.93 95.38 89.68
N ASP A 384 55.97 96.03 89.03
CA ASP A 384 54.62 95.48 88.95
C ASP A 384 54.62 94.18 88.10
N PRO A 385 53.72 93.20 88.36
CA PRO A 385 53.63 91.97 87.56
C PRO A 385 53.36 92.24 86.07
N PRO A 386 54.05 91.59 85.13
CA PRO A 386 53.84 91.79 83.70
C PRO A 386 52.58 91.07 83.22
N ALA A 387 51.97 91.59 82.15
CA ALA A 387 50.82 90.94 81.51
C ALA A 387 51.24 89.60 80.83
N PRO A 388 50.34 88.60 80.74
CA PRO A 388 50.67 87.29 80.18
C PRO A 388 51.31 87.33 78.77
N PRO A 389 52.24 86.41 78.46
CA PRO A 389 52.99 86.39 77.22
C PRO A 389 52.07 86.10 76.03
N LYS A 390 52.05 86.98 75.02
CA LYS A 390 51.19 86.83 73.84
C LYS A 390 51.86 85.99 72.76
N LEU A 391 51.16 84.96 72.29
CA LEU A 391 51.58 84.20 71.11
C LEU A 391 51.44 85.05 69.83
N ILE A 392 52.54 85.22 69.09
CA ILE A 392 52.57 85.84 67.76
C ILE A 392 52.37 84.79 66.66
N ASN A 393 53.04 83.64 66.77
CA ASN A 393 53.09 82.64 65.72
C ASN A 393 53.33 81.24 66.31
N ARG A 394 52.77 80.20 65.68
CA ARG A 394 52.96 78.80 66.03
C ARG A 394 53.33 77.97 64.81
N THR A 395 54.12 76.94 65.03
CA THR A 395 54.36 75.87 64.05
C THR A 395 54.09 74.52 64.73
N LYS A 396 54.35 73.40 64.03
CA LYS A 396 54.28 72.07 64.61
C LYS A 396 55.32 71.78 65.71
N ASN A 397 56.34 72.63 65.89
CA ASN A 397 57.40 72.41 66.88
C ASN A 397 57.99 73.70 67.51
N THR A 398 57.35 74.86 67.32
CA THR A 398 57.77 76.14 67.90
C THR A 398 56.59 77.03 68.28
N LEU A 399 56.71 77.77 69.38
CA LEU A 399 55.79 78.84 69.79
C LEU A 399 56.57 80.15 69.98
N ASN A 400 56.11 81.24 69.37
CA ASN A 400 56.77 82.55 69.41
C ASN A 400 55.97 83.52 70.31
N PHE A 401 56.58 84.03 71.36
CA PHE A 401 55.96 84.89 72.38
C PHE A 401 56.48 86.33 72.35
N GLN A 402 55.65 87.28 72.77
CA GLN A 402 56.01 88.68 73.01
C GLN A 402 55.17 89.26 74.16
N TRP A 403 55.77 90.17 74.93
CA TRP A 403 55.12 90.84 76.05
C TRP A 403 55.48 92.34 76.10
N LYS A 404 54.86 93.07 77.01
CA LYS A 404 55.17 94.48 77.30
C LYS A 404 55.95 94.58 78.61
N ALA A 405 56.63 95.71 78.83
CA ALA A 405 57.13 96.03 80.15
C ALA A 405 55.96 96.39 81.07
N SER A 406 56.01 95.89 82.30
CA SER A 406 55.30 96.46 83.43
C SER A 406 55.99 97.76 83.90
N ASN A 407 55.39 98.41 84.89
CA ASN A 407 55.94 99.58 85.57
C ASN A 407 57.10 99.17 86.48
N ASP A 408 58.15 99.99 86.52
CA ASP A 408 59.45 99.64 87.13
C ASP A 408 59.63 100.16 88.58
N ASN A 409 58.65 100.93 89.08
CA ASN A 409 58.59 101.42 90.47
C ASN A 409 59.88 102.12 90.96
N GLY A 410 60.61 102.75 90.03
CA GLY A 410 61.79 103.56 90.32
C GLY A 410 63.15 102.84 90.18
N SER A 411 63.17 101.52 89.95
CA SER A 411 64.38 100.77 89.57
C SER A 411 64.12 99.99 88.29
N LYS A 412 64.94 100.22 87.26
CA LYS A 412 64.70 99.74 85.90
C LYS A 412 64.61 98.22 85.83
N ILE A 413 63.64 97.71 85.09
CA ILE A 413 63.52 96.27 84.82
C ILE A 413 64.75 95.79 84.04
N THR A 414 65.51 94.88 84.64
CA THR A 414 66.75 94.28 84.12
C THR A 414 66.46 93.01 83.32
N ASN A 415 65.56 92.16 83.79
CA ASN A 415 65.24 90.86 83.21
C ASN A 415 63.73 90.54 83.26
N TYR A 416 63.29 89.65 82.37
CA TYR A 416 62.04 88.90 82.49
C TYR A 416 62.36 87.40 82.62
N SER A 417 61.59 86.69 83.46
CA SER A 417 61.58 85.22 83.51
C SER A 417 60.28 84.72 82.87
N LEU A 418 60.39 83.79 81.91
CA LEU A 418 59.27 83.10 81.28
C LEU A 418 59.37 81.61 81.59
N GLU A 419 58.34 81.09 82.24
CA GLU A 419 58.23 79.67 82.60
C GLU A 419 57.14 78.95 81.82
N TRP A 420 57.28 77.63 81.68
CA TRP A 420 56.36 76.75 80.98
C TRP A 420 56.14 75.40 81.68
N ASP A 421 54.95 74.83 81.52
CA ASP A 421 54.59 73.45 81.88
C ASP A 421 53.97 72.74 80.66
N GLU A 422 54.04 71.41 80.64
CA GLU A 422 53.42 70.54 79.63
C GLU A 422 51.92 70.30 79.89
N GLY A 423 51.29 71.22 80.63
CA GLY A 423 49.84 71.30 80.83
C GLY A 423 49.24 70.27 81.78
N MET A 424 50.05 69.50 82.52
CA MET A 424 49.57 68.37 83.32
C MET A 424 50.12 68.26 84.75
N GLN A 425 51.10 69.08 85.19
CA GLN A 425 51.73 68.87 86.50
C GLN A 425 51.96 70.15 87.34
N ASN A 426 51.71 71.35 86.81
CA ASN A 426 52.05 72.64 87.46
C ASN A 426 53.55 72.79 87.80
N LEU A 427 54.40 71.91 87.24
CA LEU A 427 55.86 71.94 87.40
C LEU A 427 56.46 72.88 86.37
N PHE A 428 56.15 74.17 86.53
CA PHE A 428 56.70 75.25 85.72
C PHE A 428 58.23 75.23 85.76
N LYS A 429 58.83 75.24 84.57
CA LYS A 429 60.28 75.30 84.34
C LYS A 429 60.58 76.60 83.62
N GLU A 430 61.68 77.28 83.96
CA GLU A 430 62.13 78.42 83.17
C GLU A 430 62.56 77.98 81.76
N CYS A 431 62.06 78.67 80.72
CA CYS A 431 62.55 78.53 79.35
C CYS A 431 63.34 79.75 78.86
N TYR A 432 63.20 80.90 79.54
CA TYR A 432 63.91 82.11 79.18
C TYR A 432 64.07 83.06 80.39
N PHE A 433 65.29 83.55 80.58
CA PHE A 433 65.62 84.64 81.50
C PHE A 433 66.43 85.71 80.74
N GLY A 434 65.93 86.94 80.63
CA GLY A 434 66.63 87.97 79.84
C GLY A 434 65.90 89.30 79.66
N HIS A 435 66.62 90.30 79.16
CA HIS A 435 66.15 91.68 78.96
C HIS A 435 65.24 91.88 77.73
N GLN A 436 65.21 90.94 76.79
CA GLN A 436 64.35 91.01 75.60
C GLN A 436 62.88 90.76 75.97
N LYS A 437 61.97 91.36 75.20
CA LYS A 437 60.50 91.33 75.40
C LYS A 437 59.79 90.34 74.48
N GLN A 438 60.54 89.39 73.94
CA GLN A 438 60.08 88.36 73.02
C GLN A 438 60.96 87.11 73.15
N TYR A 439 60.40 85.93 72.88
CA TYR A 439 61.13 84.66 72.92
C TYR A 439 60.52 83.64 71.94
N LYS A 440 61.35 82.74 71.42
CA LYS A 440 60.93 81.64 70.55
C LYS A 440 61.27 80.31 71.21
N LEU A 441 60.25 79.64 71.75
CA LEU A 441 60.38 78.28 72.25
C LEU A 441 60.39 77.30 71.07
N THR A 442 61.21 76.26 71.15
CA THR A 442 61.44 75.27 70.09
C THR A 442 61.56 73.86 70.66
N LYS A 443 61.59 72.84 69.79
CA LYS A 443 61.59 71.41 70.16
C LYS A 443 60.30 70.93 70.83
N LEU A 444 59.18 71.61 70.55
CA LEU A 444 57.85 71.21 71.01
C LEU A 444 57.28 70.07 70.15
N SER A 445 56.36 69.30 70.70
CA SER A 445 55.63 68.24 69.99
C SER A 445 54.43 68.79 69.22
N PRO A 446 54.07 68.26 68.03
CA PRO A 446 52.87 68.68 67.29
C PRO A 446 51.58 68.40 68.06
N SER A 447 50.55 69.23 67.84
CA SER A 447 49.23 69.13 68.49
C SER A 447 49.21 69.12 70.05
N VAL A 448 50.32 69.44 70.74
CA VAL A 448 50.37 69.49 72.22
C VAL A 448 50.10 70.91 72.74
N GLY A 449 49.36 70.99 73.85
CA GLY A 449 49.06 72.23 74.57
C GLY A 449 50.03 72.47 75.72
N TYR A 450 50.70 73.62 75.73
CA TYR A 450 51.69 74.03 76.72
C TYR A 450 51.20 75.27 77.48
N THR A 451 51.50 75.37 78.78
CA THR A 451 51.02 76.45 79.67
C THR A 451 52.17 77.35 80.09
N PHE A 452 51.98 78.67 80.12
CA PHE A 452 53.04 79.67 80.30
C PHE A 452 52.71 80.73 81.36
N ARG A 453 53.72 81.23 82.07
CA ARG A 453 53.64 82.41 82.98
C ARG A 453 54.91 83.25 82.94
N LEU A 454 54.81 84.55 83.24
CA LEU A 454 55.89 85.53 83.05
C LEU A 454 56.06 86.44 84.28
N ALA A 455 57.28 86.73 84.70
CA ALA A 455 57.60 87.68 85.77
C ALA A 455 58.69 88.68 85.33
N ALA A 456 58.81 89.82 86.04
CA ALA A 456 59.77 90.89 85.75
C ALA A 456 60.71 91.15 86.95
N LYS A 457 61.97 91.50 86.68
CA LYS A 457 63.01 91.74 87.70
C LYS A 457 63.60 93.14 87.60
N ASN A 458 63.85 93.81 88.73
CA ASN A 458 64.73 94.98 88.80
C ASN A 458 65.85 94.76 89.84
N ASP A 459 66.54 95.83 90.25
CA ASP A 459 67.66 95.73 91.20
C ASP A 459 67.19 95.49 92.65
N ILE A 460 65.90 95.66 92.95
CA ILE A 460 65.30 95.39 94.26
C ILE A 460 64.89 93.91 94.36
N GLY A 461 64.27 93.37 93.32
CA GLY A 461 63.84 91.98 93.30
C GLY A 461 62.91 91.62 92.14
N MET A 462 61.96 90.71 92.38
CA MET A 462 61.20 90.02 91.34
C MET A 462 59.69 90.20 91.58
N SER A 463 58.96 90.64 90.55
CA SER A 463 57.50 90.71 90.60
C SER A 463 56.88 89.33 90.78
N ASP A 464 55.62 89.29 91.26
CA ASP A 464 54.77 88.12 91.07
C ASP A 464 54.67 87.74 89.57
N PHE A 465 54.33 86.48 89.32
CA PHE A 465 54.07 85.98 87.97
C PHE A 465 52.71 86.44 87.43
N SER A 466 52.65 86.59 86.12
CA SER A 466 51.42 86.78 85.35
C SER A 466 50.44 85.62 85.55
N GLU A 467 49.15 85.87 85.26
CA GLU A 467 48.19 84.79 85.01
C GLU A 467 48.73 83.79 83.98
N THR A 468 48.36 82.51 84.14
CA THR A 468 48.82 81.41 83.29
C THR A 468 48.02 81.36 81.99
N VAL A 469 48.69 81.21 80.84
CA VAL A 469 48.07 81.11 79.51
C VAL A 469 48.49 79.83 78.79
N GLN A 470 47.53 79.11 78.18
CA GLN A 470 47.80 77.88 77.43
C GLN A 470 47.79 78.11 75.90
N TYR A 471 48.74 77.51 75.19
CA TYR A 471 48.87 77.58 73.73
C TYR A 471 49.23 76.23 73.11
N TYR A 472 48.62 75.93 71.97
CA TYR A 472 48.79 74.68 71.23
C TYR A 472 49.65 74.87 69.98
N THR A 473 50.60 73.98 69.74
CA THR A 473 51.31 73.85 68.46
C THR A 473 50.35 73.53 67.29
N ALA A 474 50.80 73.72 66.06
CA ALA A 474 50.04 73.31 64.86
C ALA A 474 50.07 71.78 64.66
N GLY A 475 49.14 71.24 63.87
CA GLY A 475 49.08 69.82 63.55
C GLY A 475 49.94 69.42 62.35
N SER A 476 49.55 68.32 61.70
CA SER A 476 50.13 67.84 60.45
C SER A 476 49.06 67.24 59.52
N VAL A 477 49.26 67.41 58.21
CA VAL A 477 48.50 66.67 57.20
C VAL A 477 48.68 65.14 57.35
N PRO A 478 47.73 64.31 56.87
CA PRO A 478 47.84 62.87 57.00
C PRO A 478 49.02 62.28 56.20
N PRO A 479 49.54 61.10 56.58
CA PRO A 479 50.39 60.29 55.71
C PRO A 479 49.70 59.96 54.38
N ALA A 480 50.48 59.63 53.36
CA ALA A 480 49.92 59.17 52.09
C ALA A 480 49.11 57.87 52.29
N PRO A 481 47.89 57.76 51.75
CA PRO A 481 47.14 56.51 51.77
C PRO A 481 47.78 55.44 50.86
N ALA A 482 47.44 54.17 51.10
CA ALA A 482 47.81 53.08 50.22
C ALA A 482 47.18 53.24 48.82
N ALA A 483 47.82 52.66 47.80
CA ALA A 483 47.29 52.68 46.43
C ALA A 483 45.93 51.97 46.34
N PRO A 484 44.95 52.53 45.61
CA PRO A 484 43.60 51.97 45.56
C PRO A 484 43.60 50.62 44.84
N GLN A 485 42.90 49.64 45.40
CA GLN A 485 42.80 48.28 44.89
C GLN A 485 41.53 48.11 44.04
N LEU A 486 41.63 47.38 42.92
CA LEU A 486 40.48 47.04 42.09
C LEU A 486 39.71 45.88 42.70
N THR A 487 38.51 46.13 43.22
CA THR A 487 37.65 45.09 43.80
C THR A 487 36.74 44.44 42.77
N ARG A 488 36.21 45.24 41.83
CA ARG A 488 35.31 44.78 40.76
C ARG A 488 35.49 45.65 39.51
N THR A 489 35.39 45.04 38.33
CA THR A 489 35.39 45.74 37.04
C THR A 489 34.22 45.27 36.17
N GLY A 490 33.80 46.13 35.25
CA GLY A 490 32.73 45.89 34.29
C GLY A 490 32.96 46.70 33.01
N ILE A 491 32.01 46.62 32.07
CA ILE A 491 32.17 47.17 30.72
C ILE A 491 32.26 48.70 30.72
N THR A 492 31.52 49.39 31.60
CA THR A 492 31.45 50.87 31.66
C THR A 492 31.68 51.42 33.07
N TRP A 493 32.17 50.58 33.99
CA TRP A 493 32.34 50.92 35.39
C TRP A 493 33.44 50.08 36.04
N LEU A 494 34.00 50.57 37.14
CA LEU A 494 34.86 49.82 38.05
C LEU A 494 34.76 50.33 39.48
N SER A 495 35.02 49.45 40.45
CA SER A 495 34.98 49.72 41.89
C SER A 495 36.38 49.65 42.46
N LEU A 496 36.81 50.72 43.12
CA LEU A 496 38.10 50.84 43.80
C LEU A 496 37.88 50.95 45.31
N GLU A 497 38.80 50.39 46.10
CA GLU A 497 38.80 50.44 47.57
C GLU A 497 40.21 50.82 48.08
N TRP A 498 40.29 51.54 49.19
CA TRP A 498 41.54 52.00 49.81
C TRP A 498 41.44 51.98 51.34
N SER A 499 42.58 51.86 52.03
CA SER A 499 42.62 51.83 53.50
C SER A 499 42.88 53.21 54.11
N LYS A 500 42.54 53.40 55.39
CA LYS A 500 43.04 54.54 56.18
C LYS A 500 44.59 54.55 56.15
N PRO A 501 45.27 55.73 56.15
CA PRO A 501 46.72 55.80 56.22
C PRO A 501 47.26 55.23 57.54
N THR A 502 48.40 54.54 57.49
CA THR A 502 49.06 53.98 58.68
C THR A 502 49.62 55.08 59.58
N GLY A 503 49.41 54.96 60.89
CA GLY A 503 49.88 55.94 61.89
C GLY A 503 48.87 57.04 62.25
N VAL A 504 47.69 57.05 61.62
CA VAL A 504 46.54 57.88 62.04
C VAL A 504 45.71 57.11 63.06
N SER A 505 45.11 57.80 64.04
CA SER A 505 44.21 57.16 65.01
C SER A 505 42.91 56.69 64.35
N SER A 506 42.25 55.67 64.93
CA SER A 506 40.99 55.15 64.43
C SER A 506 39.91 56.22 64.28
N ASP A 507 39.94 57.20 65.18
CA ASP A 507 38.87 58.15 65.43
C ASP A 507 39.11 59.53 64.75
N GLU A 508 40.27 59.73 64.08
CA GLU A 508 40.50 60.95 63.31
C GLU A 508 39.57 60.99 62.08
N PRO A 509 38.79 62.08 61.88
CA PRO A 509 37.92 62.23 60.73
C PRO A 509 38.76 62.60 59.49
N LEU A 510 38.96 61.61 58.62
CA LEU A 510 39.63 61.77 57.33
C LEU A 510 38.62 61.76 56.18
N THR A 511 38.86 62.61 55.18
CA THR A 511 38.24 62.50 53.85
C THR A 511 39.27 62.10 52.79
N TYR A 512 38.79 61.47 51.71
CA TYR A 512 39.59 60.90 50.64
C TYR A 512 39.24 61.54 49.30
N ILE A 513 40.27 61.95 48.57
CA ILE A 513 40.14 62.48 47.21
C ILE A 513 40.68 61.43 46.25
N LEU A 514 39.80 60.80 45.47
CA LEU A 514 40.19 59.92 44.37
C LEU A 514 40.32 60.74 43.09
N GLU A 515 41.49 60.68 42.46
CA GLU A 515 41.76 61.27 41.15
C GLU A 515 41.95 60.18 40.09
N MET A 516 41.34 60.41 38.91
CA MET A 516 41.40 59.54 37.74
C MET A 516 41.97 60.31 36.55
N GLU A 517 42.98 59.76 35.91
CA GLU A 517 43.50 60.21 34.62
C GLU A 517 42.95 59.34 33.48
N ASP A 518 42.52 60.02 32.41
CA ASP A 518 42.13 59.43 31.13
C ASP A 518 43.12 59.95 30.09
N GLU A 519 44.12 59.13 29.76
CA GLU A 519 45.24 59.50 28.91
C GLU A 519 44.79 59.97 27.52
N SER A 520 43.79 59.31 26.94
CA SER A 520 43.19 59.70 25.65
C SER A 520 42.49 61.05 25.67
N SER A 521 42.14 61.56 26.85
CA SER A 521 41.49 62.86 27.02
C SER A 521 42.47 64.04 27.10
N GLY A 522 43.75 63.78 27.38
CA GLY A 522 44.80 64.81 27.49
C GLY A 522 44.67 65.80 28.67
N TYR A 523 43.63 65.66 29.52
CA TYR A 523 43.39 66.60 30.63
C TYR A 523 44.01 66.19 31.98
N GLY A 524 44.81 65.13 32.00
CA GLY A 524 45.44 64.60 33.22
C GLY A 524 44.48 64.08 34.29
N PHE A 525 44.98 63.99 35.52
CA PHE A 525 44.22 63.58 36.71
C PHE A 525 43.07 64.54 37.06
N LYS A 526 41.85 64.01 37.13
CA LYS A 526 40.62 64.71 37.55
C LYS A 526 40.01 64.04 38.77
N VAL A 527 39.55 64.83 39.73
CA VAL A 527 38.81 64.33 40.90
C VAL A 527 37.53 63.61 40.46
N LYS A 528 37.26 62.45 41.07
CA LYS A 528 36.07 61.62 40.84
C LYS A 528 35.26 61.31 42.10
N HIS A 529 35.93 61.22 43.25
CA HIS A 529 35.30 61.09 44.56
C HIS A 529 36.00 62.05 45.54
N ASN A 530 35.23 62.62 46.46
CA ASN A 530 35.68 63.44 47.56
C ASN A 530 34.68 63.26 48.72
N GLY A 531 35.04 62.48 49.73
CA GLY A 531 34.14 62.05 50.81
C GLY A 531 34.90 61.23 51.86
N ASP A 532 34.21 60.73 52.88
CA ASP A 532 34.75 59.88 53.95
C ASP A 532 34.72 58.37 53.61
N GLU A 533 34.11 58.00 52.48
CA GLU A 533 34.04 56.62 52.00
C GLU A 533 35.44 56.04 51.70
N LEU A 534 35.65 54.77 52.04
CA LEU A 534 36.87 54.00 51.73
C LEU A 534 36.80 53.25 50.38
N SER A 535 35.72 53.44 49.62
CA SER A 535 35.58 52.85 48.28
C SER A 535 34.76 53.77 47.36
N CYS A 536 34.95 53.64 46.05
CA CYS A 536 34.13 54.35 45.07
C CYS A 536 33.90 53.48 43.83
N THR A 537 32.66 53.50 43.31
CA THR A 537 32.31 52.88 42.02
C THR A 537 32.17 53.94 40.94
N LEU A 538 33.17 54.01 40.08
CA LEU A 538 33.22 54.89 38.92
C LEU A 538 32.36 54.31 37.79
N LYS A 539 31.51 55.14 37.19
CA LYS A 539 30.56 54.75 36.13
C LYS A 539 30.74 55.64 34.90
N ASN A 540 30.14 55.24 33.77
CA ASN A 540 30.21 55.91 32.48
C ASN A 540 31.65 56.02 31.92
N LEU A 541 32.47 55.01 32.23
CA LEU A 541 33.76 54.80 31.60
C LEU A 541 33.59 54.15 30.22
N ARG A 542 34.58 54.30 29.34
CA ARG A 542 34.63 53.57 28.06
C ARG A 542 35.03 52.12 28.30
N ARG A 543 34.54 51.19 27.47
CA ARG A 543 34.89 49.75 27.49
C ARG A 543 36.31 49.47 27.03
N SER A 544 36.89 48.37 27.50
CA SER A 544 38.26 47.92 27.21
C SER A 544 39.30 49.05 27.22
N THR A 545 39.20 49.96 28.18
CA THR A 545 39.99 51.20 28.26
C THR A 545 40.70 51.25 29.60
N SER A 546 42.03 51.44 29.58
CA SER A 546 42.83 51.72 30.77
C SER A 546 42.60 53.13 31.31
N TYR A 547 42.61 53.25 32.63
CA TYR A 547 42.56 54.50 33.38
C TYR A 547 43.56 54.45 34.54
N LYS A 548 44.19 55.59 34.85
CA LYS A 548 45.19 55.71 35.91
C LYS A 548 44.59 56.38 37.15
N TYR A 549 44.92 55.87 38.33
CA TYR A 549 44.27 56.21 39.59
C TYR A 549 45.27 56.53 40.69
N ARG A 550 44.93 57.53 41.52
CA ARG A 550 45.63 57.84 42.78
C ARG A 550 44.64 58.40 43.80
N VAL A 551 44.89 58.17 45.08
CA VAL A 551 44.07 58.66 46.19
C VAL A 551 44.90 59.49 47.16
N PHE A 552 44.25 60.42 47.85
CA PHE A 552 44.85 61.29 48.87
C PHE A 552 43.96 61.27 50.12
N ALA A 553 44.54 61.45 51.31
CA ALA A 553 43.82 61.64 52.57
C ALA A 553 43.88 63.12 53.01
N CYS A 554 42.82 63.62 53.63
CA CYS A 554 42.68 65.02 54.05
C CYS A 554 42.16 65.12 55.49
N ASN A 555 42.76 65.99 56.29
CA ASN A 555 42.28 66.40 57.62
C ASN A 555 42.18 67.94 57.71
N SER A 556 42.02 68.50 58.92
CA SER A 556 41.93 69.95 59.15
C SER A 556 43.14 70.75 58.63
N GLU A 557 44.31 70.14 58.60
CA GLU A 557 45.57 70.79 58.23
C GLU A 557 45.84 70.73 56.72
N GLY A 558 45.07 69.93 55.97
CA GLY A 558 45.10 69.86 54.50
C GLY A 558 45.21 68.46 53.89
N LYS A 559 45.59 68.42 52.60
CA LYS A 559 45.70 67.24 51.74
C LYS A 559 47.08 66.59 51.87
N SER A 560 47.13 65.26 51.95
CA SER A 560 48.36 64.45 51.98
C SER A 560 49.15 64.51 50.66
N ASN A 561 50.31 63.85 50.63
CA ASN A 561 50.89 63.37 49.37
C ASN A 561 49.97 62.31 48.71
N PRO A 562 50.02 62.13 47.38
CA PRO A 562 49.26 61.08 46.71
C PRO A 562 49.76 59.68 47.10
N SER A 563 48.88 58.69 46.96
CA SER A 563 49.27 57.29 46.80
C SER A 563 50.14 57.08 45.55
N GLU A 564 50.74 55.90 45.42
CA GLU A 564 51.26 55.45 44.12
C GLU A 564 50.14 55.44 43.06
N VAL A 565 50.53 55.60 41.79
CA VAL A 565 49.62 55.59 40.64
C VAL A 565 49.47 54.15 40.16
N VAL A 566 48.23 53.68 40.07
CA VAL A 566 47.88 52.35 39.55
C VAL A 566 47.03 52.46 38.30
N GLU A 567 47.17 51.52 37.37
CA GLU A 567 46.41 51.47 36.12
C GLU A 567 45.44 50.27 36.13
N PHE A 568 44.16 50.53 35.85
CA PHE A 568 43.13 49.50 35.72
C PHE A 568 42.30 49.70 34.47
N SER A 569 41.93 48.60 33.82
CA SER A 569 41.10 48.62 32.60
C SER A 569 39.65 48.19 32.89
N THR A 570 38.70 48.80 32.19
CA THR A 570 37.33 48.29 32.07
C THR A 570 37.29 47.01 31.25
N CYS A 571 36.27 46.16 31.46
CA CYS A 571 36.08 44.97 30.65
C CYS A 571 35.77 45.32 29.17
N PRO A 572 36.12 44.45 28.21
CA PRO A 572 35.51 44.47 26.90
C PRO A 572 34.04 44.06 26.96
N ASP A 573 33.28 44.54 25.99
CA ASP A 573 31.89 44.16 25.74
C ASP A 573 31.83 42.98 24.75
N LYS A 574 30.64 42.39 24.60
CA LYS A 574 30.36 41.41 23.55
C LYS A 574 30.50 42.08 22.16
N PRO A 575 30.97 41.35 21.15
CA PRO A 575 30.98 41.87 19.79
C PRO A 575 29.55 41.98 19.22
N GLY A 576 29.37 42.84 18.22
CA GLY A 576 28.16 42.87 17.42
C GLY A 576 28.01 41.60 16.56
N PRO A 577 26.84 41.37 15.92
CA PRO A 577 26.70 40.28 14.97
C PRO A 577 27.61 40.49 13.74
N PRO A 578 28.23 39.44 13.18
CA PRO A 578 28.92 39.50 11.90
C PRO A 578 27.95 39.88 10.78
N SER A 579 28.44 40.53 9.73
CA SER A 579 27.59 41.17 8.71
C SER A 579 27.71 40.51 7.33
N LYS A 580 26.72 40.77 6.45
CA LYS A 580 26.68 40.26 5.06
C LYS A 580 26.89 38.75 4.90
N LEU A 581 26.31 37.92 5.78
CA LEU A 581 26.27 36.48 5.56
C LEU A 581 25.62 36.18 4.20
N SER A 582 26.38 35.57 3.29
CA SER A 582 26.04 35.46 1.87
C SER A 582 26.70 34.22 1.24
N ILE A 583 26.18 33.78 0.08
CA ILE A 583 26.79 32.69 -0.70
C ILE A 583 27.68 33.27 -1.79
N LYS A 584 28.92 32.76 -1.88
CA LYS A 584 29.95 33.17 -2.83
C LYS A 584 30.01 32.23 -4.02
N GLY A 585 29.42 32.65 -5.13
CA GLY A 585 29.30 31.86 -6.36
C GLY A 585 27.87 31.35 -6.57
N LYS A 586 27.71 30.28 -7.37
CA LYS A 586 26.43 29.56 -7.48
C LYS A 586 26.29 28.61 -6.29
N SER A 587 25.06 28.36 -5.82
CA SER A 587 24.82 27.18 -4.99
C SER A 587 25.00 25.93 -5.87
N HIS A 588 25.77 24.96 -5.38
CA HIS A 588 25.84 23.63 -5.98
C HIS A 588 24.82 22.72 -5.31
N ALA A 589 24.73 21.47 -5.75
CA ALA A 589 23.76 20.51 -5.21
C ALA A 589 24.17 19.92 -3.86
N TYR A 590 25.47 19.61 -3.73
CA TYR A 590 26.05 18.94 -2.56
C TYR A 590 26.92 19.87 -1.70
N ASN A 591 27.11 21.12 -2.11
CA ASN A 591 27.86 22.12 -1.35
C ASN A 591 27.43 23.56 -1.65
N LEU A 592 27.81 24.48 -0.75
CA LEU A 592 27.71 25.92 -0.92
C LEU A 592 28.87 26.61 -0.18
N LYS A 593 29.38 27.72 -0.72
CA LYS A 593 30.42 28.52 -0.06
C LYS A 593 29.81 29.72 0.64
N ALA A 594 29.72 29.66 1.98
CA ALA A 594 29.25 30.75 2.81
C ALA A 594 30.37 31.74 3.14
N THR A 595 30.07 33.04 3.13
CA THR A 595 31.02 34.13 3.44
C THR A 595 30.37 35.22 4.27
N TRP A 596 31.14 35.86 5.15
CA TRP A 596 30.67 36.92 6.04
C TRP A 596 31.77 37.97 6.30
N ASP A 597 31.33 39.19 6.57
CA ASP A 597 32.19 40.28 7.04
C ASP A 597 32.30 40.29 8.57
N PRO A 598 33.39 40.83 9.14
CA PRO A 598 33.51 41.04 10.58
C PRO A 598 32.35 41.91 11.12
N PRO A 599 32.07 41.85 12.43
CA PRO A 599 31.11 42.76 13.03
C PRO A 599 31.62 44.21 12.96
N LYS A 600 30.71 45.17 12.80
CA LYS A 600 31.05 46.61 12.77
C LYS A 600 31.58 47.12 14.12
N ASP A 601 31.29 46.40 15.19
CA ASP A 601 31.74 46.64 16.55
C ASP A 601 32.27 45.32 17.13
N ASN A 602 33.51 45.33 17.61
CA ASN A 602 34.17 44.17 18.22
C ASN A 602 34.00 44.11 19.75
N GLY A 603 33.28 45.06 20.35
CA GLY A 603 33.13 45.19 21.80
C GLY A 603 34.37 45.76 22.50
N GLY A 604 35.37 46.23 21.75
CA GLY A 604 36.64 46.73 22.27
C GLY A 604 37.73 45.68 22.45
N SER A 605 37.51 44.41 22.07
CA SER A 605 38.55 43.36 22.04
C SER A 605 38.57 42.63 20.70
N GLU A 606 39.68 41.97 20.37
CA GLU A 606 39.80 41.25 19.10
C GLU A 606 38.86 40.04 19.02
N ILE A 607 38.38 39.75 17.81
CA ILE A 607 37.55 38.57 17.55
C ILE A 607 38.47 37.33 17.55
N THR A 608 38.26 36.43 18.49
CA THR A 608 39.07 35.21 18.64
C THR A 608 38.59 34.08 17.71
N LYS A 609 37.32 34.10 17.32
CA LYS A 609 36.76 33.22 16.27
C LYS A 609 35.36 33.65 15.80
N TYR A 610 35.00 33.16 14.62
CA TYR A 610 33.66 33.06 14.08
C TYR A 610 33.13 31.63 14.24
N VAL A 611 31.81 31.51 14.38
CA VAL A 611 31.10 30.24 14.43
C VAL A 611 29.96 30.28 13.41
N LEU A 612 30.00 29.39 12.43
CA LEU A 612 28.94 29.22 11.42
C LEU A 612 28.10 28.00 11.79
N GLU A 613 26.79 28.20 11.87
CA GLU A 613 25.80 27.15 12.11
C GLU A 613 24.82 27.07 10.94
N MET A 614 24.39 25.86 10.64
CA MET A 614 23.45 25.55 9.57
C MET A 614 22.29 24.68 10.07
N SER A 615 21.11 24.87 9.49
CA SER A 615 19.89 24.12 9.79
C SER A 615 19.27 23.62 8.49
N GLU A 616 18.83 22.37 8.45
CA GLU A 616 18.13 21.80 7.29
C GLU A 616 16.64 22.18 7.32
N GLY A 617 16.12 22.57 6.16
CA GLY A 617 14.75 23.01 5.94
C GLY A 617 14.52 24.51 6.25
N LEU A 618 13.51 25.09 5.60
CA LEU A 618 13.06 26.47 5.86
C LEU A 618 12.66 26.69 7.33
N ASN A 619 12.07 25.67 7.96
CA ASN A 619 11.55 25.72 9.32
C ASN A 619 12.41 24.94 10.34
N GLY A 620 13.65 24.58 9.98
CA GLY A 620 14.56 23.84 10.87
C GLY A 620 14.76 24.52 12.22
N ASN A 621 14.80 23.72 13.30
CA ASN A 621 15.00 24.20 14.68
C ASN A 621 16.36 23.75 15.26
N LYS A 622 16.87 22.59 14.83
CA LYS A 622 18.23 22.10 15.11
C LYS A 622 19.25 22.87 14.28
N TRP A 623 20.31 23.34 14.93
CA TRP A 623 21.43 24.03 14.30
C TRP A 623 22.69 23.20 14.51
N ASP A 624 23.33 22.81 13.42
CA ASP A 624 24.56 22.02 13.40
C ASP A 624 25.77 22.91 13.10
N LEU A 625 26.88 22.62 13.77
CA LEU A 625 28.13 23.38 13.68
C LEU A 625 28.86 23.07 12.37
N MET A 626 29.00 24.05 11.49
CA MET A 626 29.74 23.91 10.22
C MET A 626 31.20 24.39 10.38
N TYR A 627 31.40 25.54 11.01
CA TYR A 627 32.72 26.17 11.12
C TYR A 627 32.96 26.84 12.47
N ASN A 628 34.20 26.83 12.93
CA ASN A 628 34.65 27.31 14.25
C ASN A 628 36.12 27.79 14.13
N GLY A 629 36.35 29.07 13.85
CA GLY A 629 37.71 29.60 13.61
C GLY A 629 37.75 31.02 13.06
N LEU A 630 38.94 31.51 12.67
CA LEU A 630 39.17 32.91 12.27
C LEU A 630 38.91 33.25 10.79
N VAL A 631 38.77 32.23 9.92
CA VAL A 631 38.53 32.44 8.48
C VAL A 631 37.10 32.96 8.28
N ARG A 632 36.92 33.84 7.29
CA ARG A 632 35.65 34.53 6.96
C ARG A 632 34.87 33.91 5.80
N GLU A 633 35.31 32.73 5.36
CA GLU A 633 34.66 31.93 4.34
C GLU A 633 34.80 30.44 4.66
N HIS A 634 33.76 29.67 4.36
CA HIS A 634 33.71 28.23 4.59
C HIS A 634 32.87 27.56 3.50
N VAL A 635 33.18 26.32 3.15
CA VAL A 635 32.38 25.50 2.22
C VAL A 635 31.62 24.49 3.06
N CYS A 636 30.30 24.65 3.16
CA CYS A 636 29.45 23.61 3.71
C CYS A 636 29.25 22.57 2.61
N ASP A 637 29.67 21.33 2.85
CA ASP A 637 29.58 20.19 1.95
C ASP A 637 28.60 19.12 2.48
N HIS A 638 28.56 17.95 1.84
CA HIS A 638 27.65 16.84 2.14
C HIS A 638 26.15 17.21 2.18
N LEU A 639 25.76 18.27 1.45
CA LEU A 639 24.38 18.75 1.40
C LEU A 639 23.49 17.88 0.51
N LYS A 640 22.18 17.93 0.75
CA LYS A 640 21.18 17.31 -0.11
C LYS A 640 20.84 18.24 -1.29
N PRO A 641 20.72 17.74 -2.53
CA PRO A 641 20.24 18.52 -3.68
C PRO A 641 18.84 19.10 -3.48
N GLY A 642 18.56 20.24 -4.12
CA GLY A 642 17.27 20.96 -4.07
C GLY A 642 16.71 21.28 -2.69
N THR A 643 17.52 21.11 -1.63
CA THR A 643 17.09 21.21 -0.24
C THR A 643 17.36 22.62 0.28
N TRP A 644 16.41 23.15 1.06
CA TRP A 644 16.57 24.43 1.72
C TRP A 644 17.48 24.28 2.95
N TYR A 645 18.44 25.17 3.08
CA TYR A 645 19.30 25.30 4.24
C TYR A 645 19.22 26.74 4.77
N ARG A 646 19.27 26.87 6.09
CA ARG A 646 19.36 28.14 6.80
C ARG A 646 20.72 28.25 7.46
N LEU A 647 21.42 29.35 7.24
CA LEU A 647 22.72 29.62 7.85
C LEU A 647 22.63 30.83 8.78
N ARG A 648 23.39 30.79 9.87
CA ARG A 648 23.66 31.94 10.75
C ARG A 648 25.11 31.92 11.21
N VAL A 649 25.69 33.08 11.44
CA VAL A 649 27.06 33.22 11.94
C VAL A 649 27.10 34.12 13.17
N TYR A 650 27.95 33.81 14.15
CA TYR A 650 28.30 34.70 15.25
C TYR A 650 29.81 34.81 15.42
N SER A 651 30.24 35.76 16.24
CA SER A 651 31.63 35.97 16.61
C SER A 651 31.80 35.85 18.12
N ILE A 652 33.03 35.57 18.56
CA ILE A 652 33.40 35.49 19.96
C ILE A 652 34.66 36.35 20.15
N SER A 653 34.68 37.16 21.20
CA SER A 653 35.84 37.93 21.67
C SER A 653 36.07 37.68 23.16
N ALA A 654 37.00 38.42 23.79
CA ALA A 654 37.22 38.35 25.24
C ALA A 654 36.00 38.81 26.07
N GLY A 655 35.11 39.64 25.50
CA GLY A 655 33.82 39.99 26.11
C GLY A 655 32.72 38.93 25.94
N GLY A 656 33.01 37.84 25.21
CA GLY A 656 32.12 36.70 24.99
C GLY A 656 31.52 36.63 23.59
N GLN A 657 30.40 35.90 23.48
CA GLN A 657 29.69 35.64 22.22
C GLN A 657 28.79 36.81 21.79
N SER A 658 28.82 37.15 20.51
CA SER A 658 27.91 38.11 19.88
C SER A 658 26.49 37.58 19.73
N GLN A 659 25.56 38.48 19.38
CA GLN A 659 24.32 38.06 18.72
C GLN A 659 24.64 37.35 17.39
N VAL A 660 23.71 36.51 16.93
CA VAL A 660 23.79 35.86 15.61
C VAL A 660 23.48 36.86 14.50
N SER A 661 24.01 36.62 13.30
CA SER A 661 23.62 37.33 12.09
C SER A 661 22.14 37.15 11.77
N GLU A 662 21.63 37.97 10.84
CA GLU A 662 20.43 37.63 10.09
C GLU A 662 20.57 36.22 9.48
N ILE A 663 19.45 35.50 9.41
CA ILE A 663 19.41 34.12 8.91
C ILE A 663 19.37 34.12 7.39
N LEU A 664 20.37 33.52 6.76
CA LEU A 664 20.42 33.33 5.32
C LEU A 664 19.73 32.02 4.94
N SER A 665 18.55 32.09 4.33
CA SER A 665 17.90 30.95 3.68
C SER A 665 18.38 30.79 2.24
N VAL A 666 18.82 29.59 1.86
CA VAL A 666 19.28 29.27 0.50
C VAL A 666 18.86 27.84 0.11
N GLN A 667 18.52 27.63 -1.16
CA GLN A 667 18.29 26.31 -1.73
C GLN A 667 19.55 25.83 -2.47
N THR A 668 19.96 24.57 -2.24
CA THR A 668 20.96 23.90 -3.10
C THR A 668 20.40 23.69 -4.50
N ALA A 669 21.28 23.54 -5.49
CA ALA A 669 20.84 23.18 -6.83
C ALA A 669 20.20 21.79 -6.85
N ALA A 670 19.19 21.59 -7.71
CA ALA A 670 18.72 20.26 -8.05
C ALA A 670 19.70 19.58 -9.02
N VAL A 671 19.69 18.24 -9.03
CA VAL A 671 20.40 17.38 -9.99
C VAL A 671 19.39 16.52 -10.75
N PRO A 672 19.76 15.86 -11.86
CA PRO A 672 18.92 14.79 -12.41
C PRO A 672 18.66 13.71 -11.34
N PRO A 673 17.52 12.99 -11.41
CA PRO A 673 17.16 12.01 -10.39
C PRO A 673 18.12 10.82 -10.36
N GLY A 674 18.06 10.04 -9.28
CA GLY A 674 18.71 8.73 -9.21
C GLY A 674 18.07 7.70 -10.16
N PRO A 675 18.66 6.50 -10.27
CA PRO A 675 18.04 5.41 -11.03
C PRO A 675 16.68 5.03 -10.44
N CYS A 676 15.73 4.71 -11.33
CA CYS A 676 14.50 4.03 -10.93
C CYS A 676 14.80 2.61 -10.41
N GLN A 677 13.86 2.03 -9.65
CA GLN A 677 13.88 0.57 -9.48
C GLN A 677 13.60 -0.12 -10.84
N PRO A 678 14.17 -1.32 -11.09
CA PRO A 678 13.89 -2.06 -12.32
C PRO A 678 12.39 -2.29 -12.54
N PRO A 679 11.89 -2.12 -13.77
CA PRO A 679 10.47 -2.27 -14.07
C PRO A 679 10.04 -3.73 -13.87
N ARG A 680 8.96 -3.97 -13.13
CA ARG A 680 8.51 -5.31 -12.76
C ARG A 680 7.24 -5.68 -13.52
N LEU A 681 7.10 -6.96 -13.85
CA LEU A 681 5.86 -7.54 -14.36
C LEU A 681 4.71 -7.27 -13.38
N ALA A 682 3.63 -6.65 -13.85
CA ALA A 682 2.42 -6.41 -13.08
C ALA A 682 1.34 -7.45 -13.43
N GLY A 683 1.07 -8.37 -12.51
CA GLY A 683 0.15 -9.49 -12.73
C GLY A 683 0.85 -10.71 -13.33
N LYS A 684 0.13 -11.47 -14.18
CA LYS A 684 0.68 -12.63 -14.90
C LYS A 684 1.20 -12.19 -16.28
N ALA A 685 2.34 -12.73 -16.69
CA ALA A 685 2.81 -12.60 -18.06
C ALA A 685 1.80 -13.21 -19.03
N ARG A 686 1.65 -12.61 -20.21
CA ARG A 686 0.85 -13.16 -21.32
C ARG A 686 1.79 -13.48 -22.48
N ALA A 687 1.27 -14.12 -23.53
CA ALA A 687 2.10 -14.68 -24.59
C ALA A 687 2.63 -13.61 -25.59
N ARG A 688 1.81 -12.60 -25.90
CA ARG A 688 2.16 -11.53 -26.86
C ARG A 688 2.17 -10.11 -26.26
N GLU A 689 1.97 -10.01 -24.95
CA GLU A 689 1.94 -8.74 -24.23
C GLU A 689 2.49 -8.88 -22.80
N ILE A 690 3.10 -7.82 -22.28
CA ILE A 690 3.57 -7.70 -20.89
C ILE A 690 3.13 -6.34 -20.36
N LEU A 691 2.43 -6.33 -19.22
CA LEU A 691 2.24 -5.11 -18.42
C LEU A 691 3.43 -4.98 -17.46
N ILE A 692 4.19 -3.89 -17.56
CA ILE A 692 5.25 -3.54 -16.60
C ILE A 692 4.87 -2.30 -15.79
N ARG A 693 5.25 -2.30 -14.50
CA ARG A 693 5.11 -1.18 -13.57
C ARG A 693 6.45 -0.91 -12.88
N TRP A 694 6.79 0.35 -12.68
CA TRP A 694 8.00 0.79 -11.97
C TRP A 694 7.64 1.70 -10.79
N ALA A 695 8.61 1.90 -9.91
CA ALA A 695 8.50 2.88 -8.83
C ALA A 695 9.27 4.17 -9.20
N PRO A 696 8.89 5.34 -8.67
CA PRO A 696 9.74 6.53 -8.74
C PRO A 696 11.13 6.27 -8.13
N PRO A 697 12.18 6.99 -8.57
CA PRO A 697 13.47 7.00 -7.90
C PRO A 697 13.36 7.33 -6.42
N ILE A 698 14.13 6.64 -5.58
CA ILE A 698 14.22 6.92 -4.13
C ILE A 698 14.82 8.31 -3.88
N VAL A 699 15.64 8.81 -4.82
CA VAL A 699 16.21 10.15 -4.81
C VAL A 699 15.75 10.88 -6.07
N ASP A 700 14.86 11.86 -5.91
CA ASP A 700 14.32 12.68 -7.01
C ASP A 700 15.32 13.71 -7.56
N GLY A 701 16.47 13.89 -6.90
CA GLY A 701 17.47 14.91 -7.22
C GLY A 701 17.15 16.30 -6.67
N GLY A 702 16.20 16.43 -5.75
CA GLY A 702 15.75 17.72 -5.21
C GLY A 702 14.78 18.46 -6.15
N SER A 703 14.06 17.73 -6.99
CA SER A 703 13.00 18.26 -7.83
C SER A 703 12.08 17.14 -8.29
N THR A 704 10.77 17.38 -8.23
CA THR A 704 9.72 16.46 -8.70
C THR A 704 10.03 15.88 -10.08
N ILE A 705 9.87 14.57 -10.21
CA ILE A 705 9.88 13.87 -11.49
C ILE A 705 8.76 14.41 -12.38
N VAL A 706 9.07 14.59 -13.66
CA VAL A 706 8.15 15.13 -14.69
C VAL A 706 7.80 14.05 -15.72
N GLU A 707 8.75 13.15 -16.01
CA GLU A 707 8.62 12.15 -17.07
C GLU A 707 9.40 10.87 -16.73
N TYR A 708 8.96 9.74 -17.27
CA TYR A 708 9.66 8.46 -17.35
C TYR A 708 9.81 8.05 -18.81
N THR A 709 10.95 7.45 -19.14
CA THR A 709 11.19 6.81 -20.43
C THR A 709 11.49 5.33 -20.20
N VAL A 710 10.74 4.44 -20.86
CA VAL A 710 10.94 2.99 -20.81
C VAL A 710 11.55 2.50 -22.12
N GLU A 711 12.58 1.68 -22.02
CA GLU A 711 13.37 1.16 -23.15
C GLU A 711 13.48 -0.37 -23.06
N MET A 712 13.41 -1.06 -24.21
CA MET A 712 13.42 -2.52 -24.30
C MET A 712 14.42 -3.02 -25.36
N ALA A 713 15.03 -4.18 -25.12
CA ALA A 713 15.76 -4.96 -26.11
C ALA A 713 15.36 -6.45 -26.01
N GLN A 714 15.51 -7.22 -27.09
CA GLN A 714 15.25 -8.67 -27.08
C GLN A 714 16.51 -9.47 -26.71
N SER A 715 17.69 -8.93 -27.03
CA SER A 715 19.00 -9.41 -26.60
C SER A 715 19.93 -8.23 -26.28
N GLU A 716 21.00 -8.48 -25.51
CA GLU A 716 22.05 -7.48 -25.18
C GLU A 716 22.72 -6.85 -26.41
N LYS A 717 22.67 -7.54 -27.56
CA LYS A 717 23.27 -7.10 -28.83
C LYS A 717 22.33 -6.23 -29.67
N ASP A 718 21.05 -6.16 -29.31
CA ASP A 718 20.06 -5.36 -30.03
C ASP A 718 20.09 -3.90 -29.58
N LYS A 719 19.70 -2.99 -30.48
CA LYS A 719 19.49 -1.59 -30.11
C LYS A 719 18.25 -1.47 -29.21
N GLN A 720 18.42 -0.83 -28.06
CA GLN A 720 17.30 -0.46 -27.19
C GLN A 720 16.27 0.37 -27.98
N ARG A 721 14.99 -0.03 -27.90
CA ARG A 721 13.83 0.66 -28.46
C ARG A 721 13.05 1.32 -27.32
N THR A 722 12.80 2.62 -27.43
CA THR A 722 11.86 3.32 -26.54
C THR A 722 10.44 2.78 -26.77
N LEU A 723 9.75 2.44 -25.68
CA LEU A 723 8.38 1.93 -25.68
C LEU A 723 7.37 2.93 -25.12
N TYR A 724 7.76 3.65 -24.07
CA TYR A 724 6.93 4.60 -23.36
C TYR A 724 7.71 5.86 -23.03
N GLN A 725 7.06 7.01 -23.14
CA GLN A 725 7.55 8.30 -22.67
C GLN A 725 6.35 9.12 -22.15
N GLY A 726 6.34 9.44 -20.85
CA GLY A 726 5.20 10.09 -20.20
C GLY A 726 5.30 10.08 -18.67
N SER A 727 4.24 10.49 -17.97
CA SER A 727 4.24 10.67 -16.52
C SER A 727 3.70 9.48 -15.71
N GLU A 728 3.16 8.45 -16.37
CA GLU A 728 2.60 7.27 -15.71
C GLU A 728 3.70 6.35 -15.19
N GLN A 729 3.33 5.38 -14.33
CA GLN A 729 4.26 4.45 -13.68
C GLN A 729 4.10 3.01 -14.16
N GLU A 730 3.32 2.80 -15.22
CA GLU A 730 3.12 1.51 -15.88
C GLU A 730 2.89 1.68 -17.39
N CYS A 731 3.23 0.65 -18.16
CA CYS A 731 2.88 0.57 -19.58
C CYS A 731 2.66 -0.88 -20.03
N THR A 732 1.70 -1.07 -20.93
CA THR A 732 1.49 -2.35 -21.63
C THR A 732 2.36 -2.39 -22.87
N VAL A 733 3.19 -3.42 -22.98
CA VAL A 733 4.06 -3.69 -24.12
C VAL A 733 3.41 -4.79 -24.96
N THR A 734 3.04 -4.48 -26.20
CA THR A 734 2.39 -5.40 -27.14
C THR A 734 3.38 -5.99 -28.15
N ASP A 735 2.88 -6.86 -29.03
CA ASP A 735 3.59 -7.38 -30.21
C ASP A 735 4.88 -8.18 -29.88
N LEU A 736 4.89 -8.78 -28.68
CA LEU A 736 5.96 -9.63 -28.20
C LEU A 736 5.83 -11.06 -28.73
N LEU A 737 6.97 -11.78 -28.81
CA LEU A 737 6.99 -13.19 -29.18
C LEU A 737 6.79 -14.09 -27.94
N PRO A 738 5.97 -15.16 -28.01
CA PRO A 738 5.76 -16.08 -26.90
C PRO A 738 7.03 -16.85 -26.47
N GLY A 739 7.17 -17.05 -25.15
CA GLY A 739 8.33 -17.70 -24.52
C GLY A 739 9.69 -17.11 -24.90
N LYS A 740 9.77 -15.79 -25.11
CA LYS A 740 11.03 -15.06 -25.32
C LYS A 740 11.31 -14.15 -24.13
N MET A 741 12.59 -14.04 -23.77
CA MET A 741 13.06 -13.08 -22.80
C MET A 741 13.12 -11.69 -23.43
N TYR A 742 12.68 -10.68 -22.71
CA TYR A 742 12.84 -9.27 -23.07
C TYR A 742 13.49 -8.52 -21.91
N CYS A 743 14.46 -7.67 -22.26
CA CYS A 743 15.24 -6.86 -21.34
C CYS A 743 14.60 -5.46 -21.27
N PHE A 744 14.29 -4.97 -20.08
CA PHE A 744 13.64 -3.68 -19.86
C PHE A 744 14.46 -2.77 -18.94
N TRP A 745 14.47 -1.47 -19.25
CA TRP A 745 15.07 -0.40 -18.47
C TRP A 745 14.08 0.77 -18.36
N VAL A 746 14.14 1.52 -17.26
CA VAL A 746 13.40 2.78 -17.13
C VAL A 746 14.28 3.87 -16.51
N LYS A 747 14.22 5.08 -17.08
CA LYS A 747 14.90 6.28 -16.58
C LYS A 747 13.85 7.36 -16.29
N ALA A 748 14.07 8.14 -15.24
CA ALA A 748 13.23 9.26 -14.88
C ALA A 748 13.88 10.59 -15.28
N ALA A 749 13.09 11.62 -15.57
CA ALA A 749 13.53 12.99 -15.73
C ALA A 749 12.85 13.92 -14.73
N ASN A 750 13.61 14.87 -14.20
CA ASN A 750 13.07 16.07 -13.54
C ASN A 750 13.43 17.31 -14.37
N LYS A 751 13.14 18.51 -13.87
CA LYS A 751 13.42 19.79 -14.56
C LYS A 751 14.89 20.04 -14.94
N VAL A 752 15.83 19.24 -14.45
CA VAL A 752 17.28 19.33 -14.74
C VAL A 752 17.67 18.40 -15.90
N GLY A 753 16.94 17.29 -16.10
CA GLY A 753 17.19 16.29 -17.14
C GLY A 753 16.94 14.86 -16.67
N TYR A 754 17.30 13.90 -17.52
CA TYR A 754 17.22 12.47 -17.25
C TYR A 754 18.29 12.02 -16.25
N GLY A 755 17.89 11.18 -15.29
CA GLY A 755 18.78 10.36 -14.49
C GLY A 755 19.33 9.16 -15.27
N PRO A 756 20.16 8.32 -14.65
CA PRO A 756 20.60 7.06 -15.23
C PRO A 756 19.40 6.10 -15.42
N GLN A 757 19.56 5.14 -16.34
CA GLN A 757 18.66 3.98 -16.43
C GLN A 757 18.66 3.19 -15.12
N SER A 758 17.54 2.54 -14.81
CA SER A 758 17.46 1.47 -13.81
C SER A 758 18.46 0.36 -14.10
N GLU A 759 18.68 -0.52 -13.12
CA GLU A 759 19.22 -1.85 -13.45
C GLU A 759 18.26 -2.57 -14.41
N ARG A 760 18.80 -3.53 -15.17
CA ARG A 760 18.06 -4.31 -16.16
C ARG A 760 17.02 -5.20 -15.47
N SER A 761 15.82 -5.26 -16.04
CA SER A 761 14.81 -6.25 -15.70
C SER A 761 14.64 -7.24 -16.85
N ASP A 762 14.86 -8.53 -16.59
CA ASP A 762 14.61 -9.61 -17.55
C ASP A 762 13.23 -10.21 -17.30
N ILE A 763 12.35 -10.16 -18.30
CA ILE A 763 10.98 -10.69 -18.20
C ILE A 763 10.71 -11.63 -19.38
N LEU A 764 10.32 -12.86 -19.05
CA LEU A 764 9.93 -13.90 -19.99
C LEU A 764 8.43 -13.73 -20.32
N THR A 765 8.08 -13.63 -21.61
CA THR A 765 6.67 -13.77 -22.04
C THR A 765 6.17 -15.17 -21.71
N ALA A 766 4.87 -15.31 -21.44
CA ALA A 766 4.30 -16.64 -21.24
C ALA A 766 4.41 -17.48 -22.52
N ALA A 767 4.35 -18.81 -22.37
CA ALA A 767 4.11 -19.67 -23.52
C ALA A 767 2.74 -19.35 -24.13
N GLY A 768 2.67 -19.36 -25.46
CA GLY A 768 1.44 -19.30 -26.23
C GLY A 768 1.10 -20.68 -26.81
N PRO A 769 -0.14 -20.89 -27.27
CA PRO A 769 -0.48 -22.06 -28.08
C PRO A 769 0.45 -22.16 -29.30
N PRO A 770 0.72 -23.37 -29.83
CA PRO A 770 1.60 -23.54 -30.99
C PRO A 770 1.14 -22.75 -32.22
N GLU A 771 2.05 -22.46 -33.13
CA GLU A 771 1.66 -21.89 -34.42
C GLU A 771 0.82 -22.88 -35.24
N GLN A 772 0.10 -22.37 -36.26
CA GLN A 772 -0.74 -23.19 -37.11
C GLN A 772 0.10 -24.31 -37.76
N CYS A 773 -0.42 -25.53 -37.77
CA CYS A 773 0.27 -26.65 -38.40
C CYS A 773 0.30 -26.48 -39.93
N ASN A 774 1.40 -26.92 -40.55
CA ASN A 774 1.44 -27.12 -42.00
C ASN A 774 0.31 -28.07 -42.43
N MET A 775 -0.20 -27.87 -43.65
CA MET A 775 -1.26 -28.70 -44.22
C MET A 775 -0.80 -30.18 -44.26
N PRO A 776 -1.55 -31.15 -43.69
CA PRO A 776 -1.07 -32.52 -43.56
C PRO A 776 -0.90 -33.18 -44.94
N VAL A 777 0.17 -33.95 -45.08
CA VAL A 777 0.47 -34.71 -46.30
C VAL A 777 -0.35 -35.99 -46.29
N VAL A 778 -1.18 -36.18 -47.31
CA VAL A 778 -2.16 -37.27 -47.36
C VAL A 778 -1.79 -38.28 -48.44
N SER A 779 -1.73 -39.57 -48.09
CA SER A 779 -1.47 -40.66 -49.03
C SER A 779 -2.47 -41.81 -48.91
N CYS A 780 -3.23 -42.07 -49.98
CA CYS A 780 -4.16 -43.19 -50.05
C CYS A 780 -3.36 -44.50 -50.16
N LYS A 781 -3.46 -45.39 -49.15
CA LYS A 781 -2.77 -46.69 -49.13
C LYS A 781 -3.63 -47.79 -49.78
N SER A 782 -4.95 -47.67 -49.74
CA SER A 782 -5.89 -48.53 -50.45
C SER A 782 -7.22 -47.80 -50.70
N ALA A 783 -8.16 -48.45 -51.40
CA ALA A 783 -9.52 -47.95 -51.57
C ALA A 783 -10.30 -47.75 -50.25
N THR A 784 -9.82 -48.29 -49.13
CA THR A 784 -10.47 -48.20 -47.81
C THR A 784 -9.54 -47.67 -46.72
N CYS A 785 -8.35 -47.14 -47.09
CA CYS A 785 -7.32 -46.71 -46.16
C CYS A 785 -6.54 -45.48 -46.65
N VAL A 786 -6.42 -44.48 -45.77
CA VAL A 786 -5.65 -43.25 -45.98
C VAL A 786 -4.68 -43.05 -44.82
N HIS A 787 -3.42 -42.75 -45.14
CA HIS A 787 -2.40 -42.34 -44.20
C HIS A 787 -2.19 -40.83 -44.29
N MET A 788 -1.96 -40.20 -43.14
CA MET A 788 -1.72 -38.77 -43.01
C MET A 788 -0.46 -38.55 -42.19
N ASP A 789 0.46 -37.76 -42.74
CA ASP A 789 1.73 -37.36 -42.13
C ASP A 789 1.73 -35.84 -41.91
N TRP A 790 2.28 -35.34 -40.81
CA TRP A 790 2.39 -33.90 -40.53
C TRP A 790 3.68 -33.54 -39.79
N GLU A 791 4.05 -32.26 -39.87
CA GLU A 791 5.25 -31.73 -39.23
C GLU A 791 4.91 -31.10 -37.86
N CYS A 792 5.91 -31.02 -36.97
CA CYS A 792 5.76 -30.28 -35.72
C CYS A 792 5.88 -28.77 -35.99
N PRO A 793 4.87 -27.94 -35.66
CA PRO A 793 4.94 -26.50 -35.86
C PRO A 793 5.88 -25.83 -34.85
N VAL A 794 6.15 -24.54 -35.07
CA VAL A 794 6.99 -23.73 -34.18
C VAL A 794 6.39 -23.68 -32.78
N SER A 795 7.20 -24.09 -31.79
CA SER A 795 6.85 -24.05 -30.37
C SER A 795 6.87 -22.62 -29.83
N ASN A 796 5.70 -22.07 -29.53
CA ASN A 796 5.51 -20.74 -28.95
C ASN A 796 5.88 -20.69 -27.45
N GLY A 797 7.11 -21.10 -27.10
CA GLY A 797 7.62 -21.06 -25.73
C GLY A 797 7.36 -22.30 -24.88
N SER A 798 6.66 -23.31 -25.41
CA SER A 798 6.46 -24.61 -24.77
C SER A 798 6.32 -25.70 -25.84
N GLU A 799 6.86 -26.87 -25.55
CA GLU A 799 6.93 -28.04 -26.44
C GLU A 799 5.52 -28.54 -26.82
N VAL A 800 5.37 -29.01 -28.07
CA VAL A 800 4.11 -29.61 -28.52
C VAL A 800 3.96 -31.00 -27.90
N THR A 801 2.90 -31.19 -27.11
CA THR A 801 2.65 -32.42 -26.35
C THR A 801 1.64 -33.35 -27.00
N GLU A 802 0.76 -32.82 -27.85
CA GLU A 802 -0.36 -33.55 -28.45
C GLU A 802 -0.73 -32.92 -29.81
N PHE A 803 -1.06 -33.74 -30.79
CA PHE A 803 -1.71 -33.36 -32.03
C PHE A 803 -3.15 -33.89 -32.04
N ARG A 804 -4.09 -33.09 -32.56
CA ARG A 804 -5.48 -33.50 -32.78
C ARG A 804 -5.78 -33.45 -34.27
N LEU A 805 -6.02 -34.62 -34.85
CA LEU A 805 -6.41 -34.79 -36.24
C LEU A 805 -7.94 -34.85 -36.32
N GLU A 806 -8.52 -33.88 -37.03
CA GLU A 806 -9.90 -33.97 -37.49
C GLU A 806 -9.97 -34.59 -38.88
N PHE A 807 -10.94 -35.47 -39.09
CA PHE A 807 -11.19 -36.18 -40.34
C PHE A 807 -12.71 -36.30 -40.58
N GLY A 808 -13.15 -36.23 -41.84
CA GLY A 808 -14.57 -36.35 -42.20
C GLY A 808 -14.80 -36.52 -43.70
N GLY A 809 -15.93 -37.12 -44.07
CA GLY A 809 -16.38 -37.19 -45.47
C GLY A 809 -17.04 -35.88 -45.93
N MET A 810 -17.14 -35.67 -47.25
CA MET A 810 -17.59 -34.41 -47.84
C MET A 810 -19.01 -33.93 -47.42
N GLU A 811 -19.90 -34.86 -47.02
CA GLU A 811 -21.27 -34.56 -46.57
C GLU A 811 -21.42 -34.53 -45.03
N GLY A 812 -20.34 -34.80 -44.28
CA GLY A 812 -20.36 -34.91 -42.82
C GLY A 812 -19.62 -33.78 -42.10
N SER A 813 -19.90 -33.61 -40.81
CA SER A 813 -19.04 -32.82 -39.93
C SER A 813 -17.72 -33.54 -39.70
N MET A 814 -16.59 -32.81 -39.74
CA MET A 814 -15.31 -33.36 -39.33
C MET A 814 -15.36 -33.72 -37.84
N GLN A 815 -14.76 -34.85 -37.47
CA GLN A 815 -14.68 -35.34 -36.09
C GLN A 815 -13.21 -35.57 -35.72
N VAL A 816 -12.86 -35.49 -34.43
CA VAL A 816 -11.50 -35.80 -33.97
C VAL A 816 -11.30 -37.32 -34.04
N PHE A 817 -10.52 -37.78 -35.01
CA PHE A 817 -10.20 -39.20 -35.22
C PHE A 817 -8.93 -39.64 -34.47
N TYR A 818 -8.03 -38.70 -34.16
CA TYR A 818 -6.82 -38.98 -33.39
C TYR A 818 -6.47 -37.82 -32.45
N SER A 819 -5.96 -38.17 -31.27
CA SER A 819 -5.44 -37.29 -30.22
C SER A 819 -4.22 -37.99 -29.61
N GLY A 820 -3.05 -37.36 -29.69
CA GLY A 820 -1.79 -37.91 -29.15
C GLY A 820 -0.52 -37.34 -29.77
N PRO A 821 0.68 -37.78 -29.34
CA PRO A 821 1.95 -37.13 -29.69
C PRO A 821 2.56 -37.56 -31.06
N ALA A 822 1.92 -38.46 -31.81
CA ALA A 822 2.47 -38.93 -33.08
C ALA A 822 2.36 -37.89 -34.20
N LEU A 823 3.28 -37.95 -35.16
CA LEU A 823 3.34 -37.11 -36.36
C LEU A 823 2.69 -37.76 -37.60
N ASN A 824 2.07 -38.94 -37.44
CA ASN A 824 1.28 -39.57 -38.49
C ASN A 824 0.14 -40.42 -37.91
N TYR A 825 -0.85 -40.71 -38.76
CA TYR A 825 -1.97 -41.59 -38.43
C TYR A 825 -2.51 -42.31 -39.68
N GLU A 826 -3.18 -43.45 -39.49
CA GLU A 826 -3.69 -44.29 -40.58
C GLU A 826 -5.18 -44.61 -40.34
N VAL A 827 -6.06 -44.00 -41.13
CA VAL A 827 -7.51 -44.19 -41.04
C VAL A 827 -7.95 -45.31 -41.97
N LYS A 828 -8.70 -46.28 -41.42
CA LYS A 828 -9.14 -47.52 -42.09
C LYS A 828 -10.66 -47.66 -42.06
N GLY A 829 -11.20 -48.45 -42.98
CA GLY A 829 -12.65 -48.67 -43.11
C GLY A 829 -13.37 -47.57 -43.90
N LEU A 830 -12.63 -46.80 -44.69
CA LEU A 830 -13.17 -45.75 -45.56
C LEU A 830 -13.95 -46.35 -46.73
N THR A 831 -14.89 -45.61 -47.29
CA THR A 831 -15.58 -45.99 -48.52
C THR A 831 -14.70 -45.69 -49.75
N PRO A 832 -14.65 -46.58 -50.75
CA PRO A 832 -13.94 -46.33 -52.02
C PRO A 832 -14.50 -45.12 -52.78
N ALA A 833 -13.66 -44.53 -53.64
CA ALA A 833 -14.02 -43.40 -54.51
C ALA A 833 -14.73 -42.22 -53.81
N THR A 834 -14.42 -42.00 -52.53
CA THR A 834 -15.07 -41.01 -51.68
C THR A 834 -14.09 -39.89 -51.33
N ALA A 835 -14.56 -38.64 -51.40
CA ALA A 835 -13.78 -37.48 -51.00
C ALA A 835 -13.83 -37.27 -49.47
N TYR A 836 -12.64 -37.12 -48.89
CA TYR A 836 -12.43 -36.89 -47.47
C TYR A 836 -11.61 -35.63 -47.22
N TYR A 837 -11.89 -35.00 -46.09
CA TYR A 837 -11.23 -33.81 -45.59
C TYR A 837 -10.51 -34.13 -44.29
N CYS A 838 -9.33 -33.54 -44.10
CA CYS A 838 -8.57 -33.66 -42.86
C CYS A 838 -7.80 -32.39 -42.52
N ARG A 839 -7.62 -32.13 -41.22
CA ARG A 839 -6.86 -30.99 -40.69
C ARG A 839 -6.31 -31.34 -39.31
N VAL A 840 -5.14 -30.80 -38.97
CA VAL A 840 -4.44 -31.11 -37.71
C VAL A 840 -4.15 -29.84 -36.93
N GLN A 841 -4.33 -29.87 -35.60
CA GLN A 841 -3.86 -28.82 -34.69
C GLN A 841 -2.86 -29.39 -33.69
N ALA A 842 -1.85 -28.61 -33.35
CA ALA A 842 -0.90 -28.90 -32.28
C ALA A 842 -1.38 -28.29 -30.95
N VAL A 843 -1.03 -28.94 -29.84
CA VAL A 843 -1.41 -28.55 -28.49
C VAL A 843 -0.16 -28.58 -27.60
N ASN A 844 0.04 -27.54 -26.79
CA ASN A 844 1.06 -27.49 -25.74
C ASN A 844 0.42 -27.09 -24.40
N CYS A 845 1.24 -26.88 -23.36
CA CYS A 845 0.74 -26.52 -22.02
C CYS A 845 0.00 -25.16 -21.94
N ALA A 846 0.06 -24.32 -22.98
CA ALA A 846 -0.66 -23.05 -23.07
C ALA A 846 -1.99 -23.17 -23.85
N GLY A 847 -2.24 -24.30 -24.53
CA GLY A 847 -3.50 -24.59 -25.22
C GLY A 847 -3.31 -25.22 -26.59
N ALA A 848 -4.43 -25.38 -27.31
CA ALA A 848 -4.44 -25.77 -28.71
C ALA A 848 -4.16 -24.56 -29.61
N GLY A 849 -3.27 -24.73 -30.58
CA GLY A 849 -3.05 -23.79 -31.67
C GLY A 849 -4.20 -23.85 -32.68
N HIS A 850 -4.06 -23.13 -33.79
CA HIS A 850 -5.03 -23.22 -34.89
C HIS A 850 -4.87 -24.54 -35.66
N PHE A 851 -5.98 -25.10 -36.12
CA PHE A 851 -5.98 -26.15 -37.14
C PHE A 851 -5.25 -25.68 -38.40
N SER A 852 -4.51 -26.59 -39.01
CA SER A 852 -3.98 -26.46 -40.36
C SER A 852 -5.08 -26.09 -41.35
N ASP A 853 -4.67 -25.61 -42.52
CA ASP A 853 -5.52 -25.67 -43.70
C ASP A 853 -5.99 -27.12 -43.93
N THR A 854 -7.15 -27.26 -44.58
CA THR A 854 -7.79 -28.56 -44.79
C THR A 854 -7.21 -29.25 -46.02
N ALA A 855 -6.45 -30.32 -45.81
CA ALA A 855 -6.04 -31.20 -46.90
C ALA A 855 -7.23 -32.05 -47.35
N THR A 856 -7.30 -32.29 -48.66
CA THR A 856 -8.34 -33.09 -49.30
C THR A 856 -7.73 -34.35 -49.91
N CYS A 857 -8.45 -35.46 -49.86
CA CYS A 857 -8.05 -36.69 -50.54
C CYS A 857 -9.27 -37.44 -51.08
N VAL A 858 -9.03 -38.31 -52.06
CA VAL A 858 -10.05 -39.20 -52.62
C VAL A 858 -9.51 -40.61 -52.55
N THR A 859 -10.25 -41.52 -51.90
CA THR A 859 -9.90 -42.95 -51.92
C THR A 859 -9.99 -43.47 -53.35
N PRO A 860 -9.07 -44.34 -53.82
CA PRO A 860 -9.23 -44.96 -55.13
C PRO A 860 -10.49 -45.84 -55.18
N ALA A 861 -11.00 -46.10 -56.38
CA ALA A 861 -12.12 -47.01 -56.60
C ALA A 861 -11.75 -48.46 -56.27
N SER A 862 -12.77 -49.31 -56.06
CA SER A 862 -12.61 -50.73 -55.70
C SER A 862 -13.47 -51.65 -56.58
N VAL A 863 -13.30 -52.97 -56.42
CA VAL A 863 -14.28 -53.95 -56.94
C VAL A 863 -15.66 -53.72 -56.30
N PRO A 864 -16.78 -54.05 -56.98
CA PRO A 864 -18.13 -53.81 -56.46
C PRO A 864 -18.42 -54.53 -55.14
N ALA A 865 -19.43 -54.05 -54.41
CA ALA A 865 -19.92 -54.71 -53.21
C ALA A 865 -20.60 -56.08 -53.51
N ALA A 866 -20.79 -56.89 -52.47
CA ALA A 866 -21.59 -58.11 -52.55
C ALA A 866 -23.04 -57.78 -52.94
N VAL A 867 -23.63 -58.60 -53.81
CA VAL A 867 -25.07 -58.52 -54.11
C VAL A 867 -25.85 -59.00 -52.88
N SER A 868 -26.64 -58.09 -52.30
CA SER A 868 -27.27 -58.28 -50.98
C SER A 868 -28.70 -58.81 -51.04
N VAL A 869 -29.44 -58.49 -52.10
CA VAL A 869 -30.80 -58.97 -52.36
C VAL A 869 -30.75 -59.77 -53.66
N LEU A 870 -30.94 -61.09 -53.57
CA LEU A 870 -31.05 -62.03 -54.69
C LEU A 870 -32.28 -62.90 -54.42
N GLN A 871 -33.18 -62.99 -55.39
CA GLN A 871 -34.46 -63.70 -55.28
C GLN A 871 -34.81 -64.45 -56.57
N VAL A 872 -35.66 -65.48 -56.44
CA VAL A 872 -36.36 -66.11 -57.57
C VAL A 872 -37.63 -65.29 -57.83
N ILE A 873 -38.03 -65.15 -59.09
CA ILE A 873 -39.32 -64.54 -59.44
C ILE A 873 -40.33 -65.67 -59.72
N ASP A 874 -41.47 -65.66 -59.04
CA ASP A 874 -42.58 -66.56 -59.32
C ASP A 874 -43.33 -66.14 -60.60
N GLU A 875 -43.93 -67.12 -61.29
CA GLU A 875 -44.54 -66.91 -62.62
C GLU A 875 -45.66 -65.86 -62.63
N ASP A 876 -46.39 -65.69 -61.52
CA ASP A 876 -47.45 -64.70 -61.36
C ASP A 876 -46.95 -63.24 -61.31
N GLN A 877 -45.64 -63.01 -61.24
CA GLN A 877 -45.01 -61.68 -61.16
C GLN A 877 -44.14 -61.32 -62.38
N LEU A 878 -44.15 -62.14 -63.44
CA LEU A 878 -43.36 -61.90 -64.65
C LEU A 878 -44.17 -61.15 -65.72
N GLU A 879 -43.60 -60.08 -66.28
CA GLU A 879 -44.16 -59.38 -67.46
C GLU A 879 -44.01 -60.19 -68.77
N PHE A 880 -43.28 -61.31 -68.72
CA PHE A 880 -43.03 -62.21 -69.86
C PHE A 880 -43.25 -63.67 -69.47
N VAL A 881 -43.76 -64.47 -70.41
CA VAL A 881 -44.00 -65.91 -70.18
C VAL A 881 -42.68 -66.69 -70.20
N LEU A 882 -42.43 -67.53 -69.20
CA LEU A 882 -41.26 -68.43 -69.19
C LEU A 882 -41.35 -69.46 -70.35
N PRO A 883 -40.23 -69.80 -71.01
CA PRO A 883 -40.23 -70.82 -72.07
C PRO A 883 -40.71 -72.20 -71.60
N SER A 884 -40.46 -72.55 -70.34
CA SER A 884 -41.03 -73.72 -69.66
C SER A 884 -40.81 -73.64 -68.14
N PRO A 885 -41.85 -73.85 -67.30
CA PRO A 885 -41.70 -73.93 -65.84
C PRO A 885 -40.82 -75.10 -65.36
N SER A 886 -40.66 -76.11 -66.21
CA SER A 886 -39.93 -77.34 -65.90
C SER A 886 -38.44 -77.27 -66.27
N THR A 887 -38.02 -76.30 -67.09
CA THR A 887 -36.62 -76.21 -67.58
C THR A 887 -35.99 -74.81 -67.49
N CYS A 888 -36.72 -73.82 -66.96
CA CYS A 888 -36.25 -72.45 -66.78
C CYS A 888 -36.48 -71.96 -65.34
N LEU A 889 -35.69 -71.00 -64.87
CA LEU A 889 -35.91 -70.24 -63.63
C LEU A 889 -35.62 -68.75 -63.85
N ALA A 890 -36.53 -67.86 -63.44
CA ALA A 890 -36.27 -66.42 -63.40
C ALA A 890 -35.69 -66.00 -62.05
N ILE A 891 -34.67 -65.14 -62.07
CA ILE A 891 -34.06 -64.55 -60.88
C ILE A 891 -33.88 -63.04 -61.04
N GLN A 892 -33.92 -62.33 -59.91
CA GLN A 892 -33.73 -60.89 -59.83
C GLN A 892 -32.82 -60.53 -58.65
N TRP A 893 -32.11 -59.41 -58.75
CA TRP A 893 -31.32 -58.87 -57.67
C TRP A 893 -31.37 -57.34 -57.63
N LYS A 894 -30.83 -56.76 -56.55
CA LYS A 894 -30.54 -55.32 -56.49
C LYS A 894 -29.10 -55.05 -56.91
N GLU A 895 -28.88 -54.02 -57.73
CA GLU A 895 -27.54 -53.54 -58.07
C GLU A 895 -26.75 -53.18 -56.78
N PRO A 896 -25.55 -53.76 -56.57
CA PRO A 896 -24.71 -53.45 -55.42
C PRO A 896 -23.96 -52.12 -55.61
N CYS A 897 -23.33 -51.61 -54.54
CA CYS A 897 -22.51 -50.41 -54.66
C CYS A 897 -21.33 -50.65 -55.62
N CYS A 898 -21.19 -49.76 -56.62
CA CYS A 898 -20.16 -49.81 -57.65
C CYS A 898 -18.75 -49.41 -57.16
N HIS A 899 -18.64 -48.85 -55.94
CA HIS A 899 -17.37 -48.42 -55.34
C HIS A 899 -16.50 -47.52 -56.26
N GLY A 900 -17.14 -46.72 -57.11
CA GLY A 900 -16.50 -45.78 -58.03
C GLY A 900 -16.06 -46.33 -59.38
N SER A 901 -16.34 -47.60 -59.70
CA SER A 901 -16.18 -48.14 -61.05
C SER A 901 -17.50 -48.77 -61.50
N GLU A 902 -18.05 -48.28 -62.61
CA GLU A 902 -19.35 -48.73 -63.12
C GLU A 902 -19.39 -50.26 -63.29
N ILE A 903 -20.50 -50.86 -62.88
CA ILE A 903 -20.72 -52.29 -63.03
C ILE A 903 -20.87 -52.58 -64.53
N THR A 904 -19.99 -53.45 -65.04
CA THR A 904 -19.94 -53.85 -66.45
C THR A 904 -20.81 -55.08 -66.71
N GLY A 905 -21.13 -55.85 -65.68
CA GLY A 905 -21.98 -57.04 -65.78
C GLY A 905 -21.98 -57.89 -64.51
N TYR A 906 -22.62 -59.05 -64.60
CA TYR A 906 -22.74 -60.01 -63.48
C TYR A 906 -22.34 -61.43 -63.90
N ASN A 907 -21.67 -62.16 -63.00
CA ASN A 907 -21.39 -63.59 -63.15
C ASN A 907 -22.31 -64.39 -62.22
N ILE A 908 -22.98 -65.41 -62.76
CA ILE A 908 -23.95 -66.24 -62.02
C ILE A 908 -23.46 -67.69 -61.95
N ASP A 909 -23.51 -68.26 -60.76
CA ASP A 909 -23.00 -69.59 -60.40
C ASP A 909 -24.18 -70.43 -59.91
N TYR A 910 -24.50 -71.54 -60.59
CA TYR A 910 -25.72 -72.31 -60.35
C TYR A 910 -25.50 -73.84 -60.24
N GLY A 911 -24.38 -74.24 -59.63
CA GLY A 911 -23.98 -75.64 -59.45
C GLY A 911 -22.58 -75.85 -60.01
N ASP A 912 -22.41 -76.86 -60.86
CA ASP A 912 -21.14 -77.11 -61.58
C ASP A 912 -21.03 -76.28 -62.88
N LYS A 913 -21.84 -75.23 -63.04
CA LYS A 913 -21.90 -74.35 -64.22
C LYS A 913 -21.97 -72.89 -63.81
N GLN A 914 -21.23 -72.06 -64.54
CA GLN A 914 -21.22 -70.60 -64.41
C GLN A 914 -21.65 -69.95 -65.73
N ILE A 915 -22.53 -68.95 -65.63
CA ILE A 915 -22.79 -67.98 -66.69
C ILE A 915 -21.85 -66.80 -66.48
N LEU A 916 -21.02 -66.53 -67.47
CA LEU A 916 -20.06 -65.42 -67.50
C LEU A 916 -20.71 -64.20 -68.13
N ALA A 917 -20.64 -63.05 -67.43
CA ALA A 917 -21.00 -61.72 -67.90
C ALA A 917 -22.36 -61.59 -68.60
N ILE A 918 -23.43 -61.49 -67.80
CA ILE A 918 -24.67 -60.83 -68.21
C ILE A 918 -24.41 -59.31 -68.32
N ASN A 919 -25.23 -58.60 -69.11
CA ASN A 919 -25.28 -57.14 -69.20
C ASN A 919 -25.52 -56.45 -67.83
N ARG A 920 -25.73 -55.13 -67.85
CA ARG A 920 -26.12 -54.34 -66.65
C ARG A 920 -27.50 -54.70 -66.06
N ASP A 921 -28.29 -55.51 -66.76
CA ASP A 921 -29.62 -55.95 -66.35
C ASP A 921 -29.60 -56.64 -64.98
N THR A 922 -30.57 -56.34 -64.13
CA THR A 922 -30.66 -56.84 -62.75
C THR A 922 -31.60 -58.05 -62.58
N SER A 923 -31.93 -58.70 -63.70
CA SER A 923 -32.68 -59.96 -63.77
C SER A 923 -32.12 -60.87 -64.85
N CYS A 924 -32.38 -62.17 -64.74
CA CYS A 924 -31.93 -63.18 -65.70
C CYS A 924 -32.86 -64.39 -65.69
N ILE A 925 -33.01 -65.05 -66.85
CA ILE A 925 -33.62 -66.37 -66.98
C ILE A 925 -32.48 -67.39 -67.10
N ILE A 926 -32.42 -68.35 -66.18
CA ILE A 926 -31.52 -69.50 -66.29
C ILE A 926 -32.28 -70.61 -67.04
N GLU A 927 -31.88 -70.86 -68.28
CA GLU A 927 -32.47 -71.88 -69.15
C GLU A 927 -31.75 -73.24 -69.08
N ASN A 928 -32.31 -74.25 -69.76
CA ASN A 928 -31.72 -75.59 -69.94
C ASN A 928 -31.48 -76.34 -68.61
N LEU A 929 -32.35 -76.09 -67.62
CA LEU A 929 -32.40 -76.80 -66.35
C LEU A 929 -33.15 -78.13 -66.49
N GLN A 930 -32.91 -79.06 -65.56
CA GLN A 930 -33.62 -80.33 -65.49
C GLN A 930 -34.95 -80.16 -64.75
N PRO A 931 -36.04 -80.86 -65.13
CA PRO A 931 -37.29 -80.90 -64.37
C PRO A 931 -37.12 -81.44 -62.94
N ASP A 932 -38.03 -81.03 -62.06
CA ASP A 932 -38.09 -81.39 -60.63
C ASP A 932 -36.76 -81.28 -59.84
N THR A 933 -35.81 -80.45 -60.30
CA THR A 933 -34.44 -80.42 -59.80
C THR A 933 -34.15 -79.14 -59.00
N THR A 934 -33.47 -79.27 -57.86
CA THR A 934 -33.15 -78.14 -56.97
C THR A 934 -31.72 -77.62 -57.22
N TYR A 935 -31.62 -76.36 -57.62
CA TYR A 935 -30.36 -75.66 -57.87
C TYR A 935 -29.99 -74.74 -56.68
N ARG A 936 -28.68 -74.54 -56.46
CA ARG A 936 -28.14 -73.50 -55.56
C ARG A 936 -27.58 -72.38 -56.43
N ILE A 937 -28.01 -71.14 -56.23
CA ILE A 937 -27.62 -70.00 -57.10
C ILE A 937 -26.87 -68.94 -56.27
N ARG A 938 -25.74 -68.45 -56.79
CA ARG A 938 -24.98 -67.30 -56.30
C ARG A 938 -24.70 -66.32 -57.45
N ILE A 939 -24.45 -65.05 -57.11
CA ILE A 939 -24.11 -64.00 -58.08
C ILE A 939 -22.98 -63.10 -57.55
N GLN A 940 -22.14 -62.58 -58.44
CA GLN A 940 -21.16 -61.54 -58.15
C GLN A 940 -21.22 -60.46 -59.24
N ALA A 941 -21.13 -59.19 -58.85
CA ALA A 941 -21.03 -58.07 -59.77
C ALA A 941 -19.58 -57.87 -60.23
N VAL A 942 -19.39 -57.39 -61.45
CA VAL A 942 -18.08 -57.17 -62.08
C VAL A 942 -18.00 -55.72 -62.56
N SER A 943 -16.87 -55.06 -62.33
CA SER A 943 -16.53 -53.75 -62.91
C SER A 943 -15.18 -53.82 -63.64
N SER A 944 -14.72 -52.69 -64.19
CA SER A 944 -13.40 -52.60 -64.84
C SER A 944 -12.22 -52.90 -63.91
N ILE A 945 -12.43 -52.91 -62.59
CA ILE A 945 -11.41 -53.22 -61.57
C ILE A 945 -11.37 -54.73 -61.27
N GLY A 946 -12.46 -55.45 -61.51
CA GLY A 946 -12.57 -56.89 -61.28
C GLY A 946 -13.94 -57.34 -60.76
N ALA A 947 -14.03 -58.61 -60.39
CA ALA A 947 -15.21 -59.16 -59.73
C ALA A 947 -15.24 -58.81 -58.23
N GLY A 948 -16.41 -58.38 -57.75
CA GLY A 948 -16.72 -58.30 -56.33
C GLY A 948 -16.98 -59.68 -55.72
N PRO A 949 -17.21 -59.76 -54.39
CA PRO A 949 -17.50 -61.02 -53.72
C PRO A 949 -18.87 -61.61 -54.09
N LEU A 950 -18.95 -62.94 -54.08
CA LEU A 950 -20.19 -63.71 -54.29
C LEU A 950 -21.24 -63.42 -53.21
N SER A 951 -22.50 -63.42 -53.63
CA SER A 951 -23.68 -63.36 -52.78
C SER A 951 -23.82 -64.59 -51.88
N HIS A 952 -24.71 -64.47 -50.89
CA HIS A 952 -25.32 -65.62 -50.23
C HIS A 952 -26.02 -66.52 -51.28
N SER A 953 -26.00 -67.83 -51.05
CA SER A 953 -26.61 -68.81 -51.97
C SER A 953 -28.10 -69.01 -51.72
N ILE A 954 -28.94 -68.71 -52.70
CA ILE A 954 -30.36 -69.09 -52.66
C ILE A 954 -30.55 -70.53 -53.18
N LYS A 955 -31.73 -71.10 -52.95
CA LYS A 955 -32.16 -72.40 -53.51
C LYS A 955 -33.42 -72.20 -54.33
N ALA A 956 -33.50 -72.83 -55.48
CA ALA A 956 -34.65 -72.78 -56.38
C ALA A 956 -34.92 -74.18 -56.96
N LYS A 957 -36.18 -74.53 -57.24
CA LYS A 957 -36.56 -75.85 -57.80
C LYS A 957 -37.45 -75.65 -59.03
N THR A 958 -37.14 -76.34 -60.12
CA THR A 958 -37.98 -76.42 -61.32
C THR A 958 -39.24 -77.25 -61.09
N LYS A 959 -40.31 -77.01 -61.86
CA LYS A 959 -41.54 -77.81 -61.80
C LYS A 959 -41.34 -79.20 -62.45
N PRO A 960 -42.18 -80.20 -62.14
CA PRO A 960 -42.24 -81.46 -62.89
C PRO A 960 -42.81 -81.25 -64.32
N LEU A 961 -42.96 -82.33 -65.08
CA LEU A 961 -43.58 -82.31 -66.42
C LEU A 961 -45.11 -82.53 -66.35
N PRO A 962 -45.89 -82.02 -67.33
CA PRO A 962 -47.30 -82.37 -67.50
C PRO A 962 -47.51 -83.87 -67.78
N PRO A 963 -48.69 -84.44 -67.48
CA PRO A 963 -48.96 -85.88 -67.62
C PRO A 963 -49.38 -86.29 -69.04
N GLU A 964 -49.12 -87.54 -69.40
CA GLU A 964 -49.58 -88.16 -70.65
C GLU A 964 -51.08 -88.56 -70.61
N PRO A 965 -51.77 -88.66 -71.76
CA PRO A 965 -53.17 -89.06 -71.84
C PRO A 965 -53.40 -90.51 -71.37
N PRO A 966 -54.38 -90.78 -70.48
CA PRO A 966 -54.67 -92.13 -69.98
C PRO A 966 -55.44 -92.98 -71.00
N HIS A 967 -55.28 -94.30 -70.92
CA HIS A 967 -55.97 -95.27 -71.79
C HIS A 967 -57.37 -95.61 -71.24
N LEU A 968 -58.37 -95.77 -72.12
CA LEU A 968 -59.78 -95.95 -71.74
C LEU A 968 -60.36 -97.27 -72.29
N GLU A 969 -60.96 -98.08 -71.42
CA GLU A 969 -61.56 -99.38 -71.75
C GLU A 969 -63.00 -99.51 -71.23
N CYS A 970 -63.79 -100.40 -71.86
CA CYS A 970 -65.11 -100.78 -71.36
C CYS A 970 -65.08 -102.20 -70.77
N ALA A 971 -65.17 -102.28 -69.44
CA ALA A 971 -65.03 -103.51 -68.68
C ALA A 971 -66.32 -104.36 -68.58
N VAL A 972 -67.50 -103.77 -68.82
CA VAL A 972 -68.78 -104.50 -68.83
C VAL A 972 -69.72 -103.91 -69.87
N PHE A 973 -70.19 -104.75 -70.80
CA PHE A 973 -71.19 -104.43 -71.81
C PHE A 973 -72.57 -104.93 -71.39
N SER A 974 -73.59 -104.09 -71.55
CA SER A 974 -75.00 -104.41 -71.27
C SER A 974 -75.92 -103.66 -72.23
N TYR A 975 -77.11 -104.20 -72.48
CA TYR A 975 -78.12 -103.60 -73.35
C TYR A 975 -78.66 -102.24 -72.85
N GLN A 976 -78.38 -101.85 -71.60
CA GLN A 976 -78.78 -100.56 -71.00
C GLN A 976 -77.66 -99.80 -70.24
N SER A 977 -76.44 -100.35 -70.17
CA SER A 977 -75.31 -99.70 -69.47
C SER A 977 -73.94 -100.14 -69.98
N LEU A 978 -72.94 -99.27 -69.78
CA LEU A 978 -71.52 -99.56 -70.05
C LEU A 978 -70.71 -99.19 -68.80
N LYS A 979 -69.81 -100.06 -68.35
CA LYS A 979 -68.88 -99.73 -67.24
C LYS A 979 -67.49 -99.45 -67.82
N LEU A 980 -67.09 -98.19 -67.78
CA LEU A 980 -65.79 -97.72 -68.25
C LEU A 980 -64.74 -97.76 -67.14
N LYS A 981 -63.49 -97.99 -67.52
CA LYS A 981 -62.30 -97.97 -66.68
C LYS A 981 -61.16 -97.31 -67.45
N TRP A 982 -60.29 -96.60 -66.76
CA TRP A 982 -59.11 -95.97 -67.34
C TRP A 982 -57.93 -96.00 -66.39
N GLY A 983 -56.75 -95.70 -66.91
CA GLY A 983 -55.51 -95.60 -66.15
C GLY A 983 -54.30 -95.71 -67.07
N ASP A 984 -53.15 -95.88 -66.45
CA ASP A 984 -51.87 -96.08 -67.15
C ASP A 984 -51.92 -97.37 -67.99
N GLY A 985 -51.31 -97.33 -69.18
CA GLY A 985 -51.33 -98.42 -70.15
C GLY A 985 -50.55 -99.67 -69.72
N PRO A 986 -50.34 -100.64 -70.63
CA PRO A 986 -49.59 -101.86 -70.32
C PRO A 986 -48.12 -101.63 -69.89
N ASN A 987 -47.58 -100.42 -70.10
CA ASN A 987 -46.30 -99.97 -69.53
C ASN A 987 -46.54 -99.00 -68.37
N LYS A 988 -45.89 -99.26 -67.23
CA LYS A 988 -46.04 -98.46 -66.00
C LYS A 988 -45.19 -97.18 -66.03
N VAL A 989 -45.82 -96.06 -65.67
CA VAL A 989 -45.20 -95.00 -64.85
C VAL A 989 -46.14 -94.77 -63.65
N LEU A 990 -45.62 -94.35 -62.50
CA LEU A 990 -46.45 -94.05 -61.33
C LEU A 990 -47.14 -92.68 -61.54
N THR A 991 -48.45 -92.69 -61.78
CA THR A 991 -49.28 -91.49 -61.72
C THR A 991 -49.15 -90.84 -60.33
N ALA A 992 -48.91 -89.53 -60.30
CA ALA A 992 -48.65 -88.81 -59.06
C ALA A 992 -49.93 -88.66 -58.22
N SER A 993 -49.79 -88.54 -56.90
CA SER A 993 -50.94 -88.45 -55.99
C SER A 993 -51.79 -87.19 -56.14
N SER A 994 -51.36 -86.20 -56.93
CA SER A 994 -52.12 -85.01 -57.31
C SER A 994 -52.82 -85.12 -58.68
N THR A 995 -52.57 -86.17 -59.48
CA THR A 995 -53.13 -86.30 -60.83
C THR A 995 -54.66 -86.49 -60.79
N GLN A 996 -55.37 -85.70 -61.59
CA GLN A 996 -56.83 -85.78 -61.76
C GLN A 996 -57.19 -86.01 -63.23
N PHE A 997 -58.36 -86.60 -63.46
CA PHE A 997 -58.85 -87.01 -64.79
C PHE A 997 -60.14 -86.30 -65.18
N ASN A 998 -60.36 -86.07 -66.47
CA ASN A 998 -61.61 -85.54 -67.02
C ASN A 998 -62.11 -86.41 -68.18
N LEU A 999 -63.22 -87.14 -67.98
CA LEU A 999 -63.85 -88.03 -68.98
C LEU A 999 -65.06 -87.34 -69.62
N GLN A 1000 -65.18 -87.46 -70.95
CA GLN A 1000 -66.24 -86.84 -71.74
C GLN A 1000 -66.93 -87.84 -72.67
N ILE A 1001 -68.22 -87.64 -72.98
CA ILE A 1001 -69.03 -88.41 -73.96
C ILE A 1001 -69.50 -87.51 -75.10
N GLU A 1002 -69.59 -88.04 -76.32
CA GLU A 1002 -70.21 -87.32 -77.45
C GLU A 1002 -71.75 -87.23 -77.30
N ASP A 1003 -72.30 -86.02 -77.38
CA ASP A 1003 -73.74 -85.77 -77.38
C ASP A 1003 -74.38 -86.00 -78.76
N LYS A 1004 -75.71 -85.87 -78.85
CA LYS A 1004 -76.46 -86.03 -80.12
C LYS A 1004 -76.12 -84.98 -81.19
N PHE A 1005 -75.32 -83.98 -80.86
CA PHE A 1005 -74.87 -82.91 -81.75
C PHE A 1005 -73.36 -83.00 -82.05
N GLY A 1006 -72.70 -84.11 -81.68
CA GLY A 1006 -71.27 -84.34 -81.95
C GLY A 1006 -70.31 -83.65 -80.98
N ARG A 1007 -70.79 -83.13 -79.85
CA ARG A 1007 -69.97 -82.37 -78.88
C ARG A 1007 -69.59 -83.25 -77.69
N PHE A 1008 -68.34 -83.19 -77.27
CA PHE A 1008 -67.89 -83.88 -76.06
C PHE A 1008 -68.30 -83.11 -74.80
N VAL A 1009 -69.08 -83.75 -73.94
CA VAL A 1009 -69.58 -83.20 -72.67
C VAL A 1009 -69.01 -84.03 -71.51
N ALA A 1010 -68.51 -83.36 -70.47
CA ALA A 1010 -67.93 -84.04 -69.31
C ALA A 1010 -68.95 -84.93 -68.56
N LEU A 1011 -68.61 -86.21 -68.40
CA LEU A 1011 -69.32 -87.17 -67.55
C LEU A 1011 -68.74 -87.27 -66.14
N TYR A 1012 -67.43 -87.04 -66.01
CA TYR A 1012 -66.70 -87.18 -64.76
C TYR A 1012 -65.46 -86.29 -64.75
N SER A 1013 -65.16 -85.68 -63.60
CA SER A 1013 -63.89 -85.03 -63.30
C SER A 1013 -63.44 -85.41 -61.89
N GLY A 1014 -62.16 -85.74 -61.70
CA GLY A 1014 -61.57 -86.10 -60.40
C GLY A 1014 -60.61 -87.31 -60.45
N PRO A 1015 -60.22 -87.87 -59.29
CA PRO A 1015 -59.15 -88.87 -59.18
C PRO A 1015 -59.58 -90.34 -59.37
N CYS A 1016 -60.86 -90.63 -59.65
CA CYS A 1016 -61.31 -92.01 -59.82
C CYS A 1016 -60.93 -92.60 -61.19
N HIS A 1017 -60.70 -93.92 -61.22
CA HIS A 1017 -60.27 -94.68 -62.40
C HIS A 1017 -61.39 -95.47 -63.10
N THR A 1018 -62.66 -95.35 -62.68
CA THR A 1018 -63.80 -96.07 -63.26
C THR A 1018 -65.11 -95.30 -63.16
N TYR A 1019 -66.02 -95.48 -64.13
CA TYR A 1019 -67.36 -94.88 -64.12
C TYR A 1019 -68.38 -95.75 -64.86
N LYS A 1020 -69.64 -95.81 -64.38
CA LYS A 1020 -70.71 -96.61 -65.00
C LYS A 1020 -71.77 -95.71 -65.65
N VAL A 1021 -71.78 -95.70 -66.98
CA VAL A 1021 -72.79 -95.02 -67.80
C VAL A 1021 -74.05 -95.88 -67.86
N GLN A 1022 -75.24 -95.29 -67.70
CA GLN A 1022 -76.53 -96.01 -67.60
C GLN A 1022 -77.63 -95.30 -68.40
N ARG A 1023 -78.77 -95.98 -68.59
CA ARG A 1023 -79.91 -95.54 -69.42
C ARG A 1023 -79.54 -95.43 -70.91
N LEU A 1024 -78.70 -96.34 -71.36
CA LEU A 1024 -78.33 -96.49 -72.78
C LEU A 1024 -79.39 -97.32 -73.52
N ILE A 1025 -79.41 -97.22 -74.84
CA ILE A 1025 -80.31 -97.96 -75.74
C ILE A 1025 -79.58 -99.23 -76.21
N GLU A 1026 -80.29 -100.34 -76.43
CA GLU A 1026 -79.68 -101.59 -76.95
C GLU A 1026 -79.13 -101.42 -78.39
N SER A 1027 -78.07 -102.18 -78.73
CA SER A 1027 -77.42 -102.15 -80.06
C SER A 1027 -77.03 -100.75 -80.55
N SER A 1028 -76.63 -99.87 -79.64
CA SER A 1028 -76.33 -98.45 -79.91
C SER A 1028 -74.89 -98.11 -79.51
N ALA A 1029 -74.18 -97.38 -80.36
CA ALA A 1029 -72.78 -96.99 -80.16
C ALA A 1029 -72.66 -95.62 -79.49
N TYR A 1030 -71.70 -95.48 -78.57
CA TYR A 1030 -71.41 -94.26 -77.82
C TYR A 1030 -69.90 -94.00 -77.83
N LYS A 1031 -69.49 -92.72 -77.95
CA LYS A 1031 -68.08 -92.31 -78.06
C LYS A 1031 -67.61 -91.53 -76.83
N PHE A 1032 -66.35 -91.71 -76.45
CA PHE A 1032 -65.76 -91.15 -75.23
C PHE A 1032 -64.31 -90.69 -75.44
N ARG A 1033 -63.85 -89.70 -74.68
CA ARG A 1033 -62.43 -89.27 -74.59
C ARG A 1033 -62.07 -88.84 -73.17
N ILE A 1034 -60.79 -88.83 -72.81
CA ILE A 1034 -60.32 -88.52 -71.46
C ILE A 1034 -58.99 -87.74 -71.45
N GLN A 1035 -58.76 -86.84 -70.50
CA GLN A 1035 -57.43 -86.22 -70.25
C GLN A 1035 -57.03 -86.32 -68.78
N ALA A 1036 -55.75 -86.05 -68.49
CA ALA A 1036 -55.16 -85.99 -67.15
C ALA A 1036 -54.53 -84.60 -66.89
N TYR A 1037 -54.45 -84.15 -65.64
CA TYR A 1037 -53.78 -82.89 -65.25
C TYR A 1037 -53.10 -82.99 -63.89
N ASN A 1038 -52.04 -82.19 -63.67
CA ASN A 1038 -51.24 -82.13 -62.44
C ASN A 1038 -50.76 -80.69 -62.14
N ASP A 1039 -49.89 -80.53 -61.13
CA ASP A 1039 -49.35 -79.23 -60.68
C ASP A 1039 -48.42 -78.52 -61.70
N ALA A 1040 -48.12 -79.16 -62.85
CA ALA A 1040 -47.41 -78.56 -63.99
C ALA A 1040 -48.34 -78.21 -65.18
N GLY A 1041 -49.64 -78.53 -65.10
CA GLY A 1041 -50.65 -78.12 -66.09
C GLY A 1041 -51.58 -79.24 -66.56
N GLU A 1042 -52.39 -78.93 -67.57
CA GLU A 1042 -53.24 -79.90 -68.27
C GLU A 1042 -52.44 -80.70 -69.30
N GLY A 1043 -52.55 -82.03 -69.22
CA GLY A 1043 -52.06 -82.96 -70.23
C GLY A 1043 -53.04 -83.08 -71.40
N ALA A 1044 -52.60 -83.72 -72.49
CA ALA A 1044 -53.40 -83.87 -73.70
C ALA A 1044 -54.65 -84.76 -73.50
N PHE A 1045 -55.67 -84.56 -74.36
CA PHE A 1045 -56.77 -85.51 -74.52
C PHE A 1045 -56.30 -86.80 -75.21
N SER A 1046 -56.87 -87.91 -74.77
CA SER A 1046 -56.82 -89.21 -75.45
C SER A 1046 -57.50 -89.18 -76.81
N GLU A 1047 -57.24 -90.22 -77.61
CA GLU A 1047 -58.08 -90.58 -78.75
C GLU A 1047 -59.55 -90.86 -78.34
N VAL A 1048 -60.43 -90.96 -79.33
CA VAL A 1048 -61.88 -91.15 -79.14
C VAL A 1048 -62.25 -92.64 -79.22
N TYR A 1049 -62.64 -93.21 -78.08
CA TYR A 1049 -63.02 -94.62 -77.93
C TYR A 1049 -64.52 -94.80 -78.19
N THR A 1050 -64.91 -95.82 -78.95
CA THR A 1050 -66.32 -96.12 -79.28
C THR A 1050 -66.74 -97.47 -78.70
N PHE A 1051 -67.86 -97.51 -77.98
CA PHE A 1051 -68.39 -98.71 -77.33
C PHE A 1051 -69.89 -98.91 -77.64
N THR A 1052 -70.30 -100.16 -77.91
CA THR A 1052 -71.66 -100.50 -78.35
C THR A 1052 -72.35 -101.44 -77.37
N THR A 1053 -73.63 -101.18 -77.08
CA THR A 1053 -74.47 -102.00 -76.17
C THR A 1053 -75.00 -103.28 -76.82
N THR A 1054 -75.34 -104.30 -76.03
CA THR A 1054 -75.82 -105.61 -76.52
C THR A 1054 -77.33 -105.62 -76.86
N LYS A 1055 -77.83 -106.71 -77.49
CA LYS A 1055 -79.28 -106.98 -77.75
C LYS A 1055 -80.00 -107.55 -76.51
N SER A 1056 -81.32 -107.35 -76.45
CA SER A 1056 -82.21 -107.87 -75.38
C SER A 1056 -82.88 -109.23 -75.67
N PRO A 1057 -83.19 -110.04 -74.63
CA PRO A 1057 -83.84 -111.36 -74.77
C PRO A 1057 -85.39 -111.28 -74.89
N PRO A 1058 -86.07 -112.34 -75.40
CA PRO A 1058 -87.53 -112.42 -75.52
C PRO A 1058 -88.31 -112.32 -74.20
N PRO A 1059 -89.59 -111.87 -74.26
CA PRO A 1059 -90.53 -111.96 -73.15
C PRO A 1059 -90.99 -113.41 -72.86
N LEU A 1060 -91.50 -113.62 -71.65
CA LEU A 1060 -92.04 -114.90 -71.17
C LEU A 1060 -93.37 -115.28 -71.87
N LEU A 1061 -93.51 -116.57 -72.23
CA LEU A 1061 -94.74 -117.15 -72.78
C LEU A 1061 -95.73 -117.64 -71.71
N LYS A 1062 -97.01 -117.70 -72.08
CA LYS A 1062 -98.06 -118.40 -71.32
C LYS A 1062 -98.00 -119.91 -71.55
N ALA A 1063 -98.64 -120.68 -70.67
CA ALA A 1063 -98.68 -122.13 -70.77
C ALA A 1063 -99.43 -122.63 -72.02
N PRO A 1064 -99.00 -123.75 -72.65
CA PRO A 1064 -99.66 -124.33 -73.79
C PRO A 1064 -101.00 -124.98 -73.43
N ARG A 1065 -101.92 -125.07 -74.38
CA ARG A 1065 -103.22 -125.74 -74.27
C ARG A 1065 -103.16 -127.09 -74.97
N ILE A 1066 -103.96 -128.06 -74.53
CA ILE A 1066 -104.01 -129.41 -75.11
C ILE A 1066 -105.45 -129.71 -75.53
N GLN A 1067 -105.63 -130.23 -76.75
CA GLN A 1067 -106.93 -130.59 -77.32
C GLN A 1067 -106.89 -132.03 -77.84
N MET A 1068 -107.83 -132.87 -77.37
CA MET A 1068 -108.00 -134.23 -77.90
C MET A 1068 -108.68 -134.18 -79.27
N LEU A 1069 -108.20 -135.01 -80.21
CA LEU A 1069 -108.77 -135.12 -81.55
C LEU A 1069 -109.42 -136.50 -81.78
N GLU A 1070 -108.70 -137.58 -81.50
CA GLU A 1070 -109.22 -138.96 -81.51
C GLU A 1070 -108.63 -139.78 -80.35
N GLN A 1071 -109.09 -141.01 -80.16
CA GLN A 1071 -108.79 -141.85 -78.98
C GLN A 1071 -107.30 -142.17 -78.72
N ASN A 1072 -106.40 -141.82 -79.64
CA ASN A 1072 -104.96 -142.11 -79.55
C ASN A 1072 -104.05 -140.88 -79.85
N ALA A 1073 -104.59 -139.66 -79.95
CA ALA A 1073 -103.82 -138.45 -80.34
C ALA A 1073 -104.39 -137.12 -79.78
N CYS A 1074 -103.49 -136.17 -79.46
CA CYS A 1074 -103.82 -134.82 -79.02
C CYS A 1074 -102.95 -133.75 -79.69
N GLU A 1075 -103.48 -132.53 -79.84
CA GLU A 1075 -102.74 -131.36 -80.34
C GLU A 1075 -102.43 -130.40 -79.20
N ILE A 1076 -101.23 -129.79 -79.23
CA ILE A 1076 -100.68 -128.91 -78.20
C ILE A 1076 -100.44 -127.53 -78.83
N ILE A 1077 -100.99 -126.45 -78.26
CA ILE A 1077 -101.10 -125.12 -78.92
C ILE A 1077 -100.63 -123.98 -77.98
N TRP A 1078 -99.92 -122.97 -78.48
CA TRP A 1078 -99.45 -121.80 -77.69
C TRP A 1078 -99.60 -120.45 -78.40
N ASP A 1079 -99.62 -119.37 -77.62
CA ASP A 1079 -99.70 -117.97 -78.12
C ASP A 1079 -98.38 -117.57 -78.83
N ALA A 1080 -98.45 -116.81 -79.93
CA ALA A 1080 -97.26 -116.29 -80.64
C ALA A 1080 -96.69 -115.00 -80.01
N VAL A 1081 -95.36 -114.85 -80.02
CA VAL A 1081 -94.64 -113.61 -79.69
C VAL A 1081 -94.35 -112.82 -80.98
N GLN A 1082 -94.48 -111.49 -80.95
CA GLN A 1082 -94.14 -110.65 -82.11
C GLN A 1082 -92.60 -110.56 -82.34
N PRO A 1083 -92.12 -110.51 -83.61
CA PRO A 1083 -90.69 -110.41 -83.92
C PRO A 1083 -90.01 -109.18 -83.31
N MET A 1084 -88.91 -109.39 -82.58
CA MET A 1084 -88.23 -108.31 -81.86
C MET A 1084 -87.26 -107.57 -82.79
N LYS A 1085 -87.68 -106.39 -83.28
CA LYS A 1085 -86.94 -105.56 -84.27
C LYS A 1085 -86.53 -106.33 -85.54
N GLY A 1086 -87.39 -107.21 -86.02
CA GLY A 1086 -87.17 -107.99 -87.25
C GLY A 1086 -86.29 -109.25 -87.08
N ASP A 1087 -85.74 -109.50 -85.89
CA ASP A 1087 -85.15 -110.80 -85.56
C ASP A 1087 -86.28 -111.84 -85.38
N ALA A 1088 -86.06 -113.06 -85.89
CA ALA A 1088 -87.07 -114.11 -85.91
C ALA A 1088 -87.28 -114.77 -84.54
N ILE A 1089 -88.48 -115.30 -84.30
CA ILE A 1089 -88.81 -116.08 -83.11
C ILE A 1089 -88.97 -117.56 -83.48
N VAL A 1090 -88.33 -118.44 -82.72
CA VAL A 1090 -88.51 -119.90 -82.79
C VAL A 1090 -89.08 -120.39 -81.46
N TYR A 1091 -89.99 -121.35 -81.50
CA TYR A 1091 -90.58 -121.97 -80.32
C TYR A 1091 -89.93 -123.32 -80.02
N ILE A 1092 -89.75 -123.61 -78.75
CA ILE A 1092 -89.17 -124.87 -78.25
C ILE A 1092 -90.13 -125.49 -77.25
N LEU A 1093 -90.82 -126.56 -77.65
CA LEU A 1093 -91.75 -127.33 -76.82
C LEU A 1093 -91.01 -128.52 -76.19
N GLN A 1094 -91.20 -128.72 -74.89
CA GLN A 1094 -90.66 -129.85 -74.16
C GLN A 1094 -91.77 -130.66 -73.49
N ASN A 1095 -91.67 -131.99 -73.56
CA ASN A 1095 -92.42 -132.93 -72.73
C ASN A 1095 -91.57 -133.27 -71.49
N ILE A 1096 -92.20 -133.35 -70.31
CA ILE A 1096 -91.51 -133.57 -69.04
C ILE A 1096 -91.92 -134.91 -68.47
N ILE A 1097 -90.97 -135.85 -68.44
CA ILE A 1097 -91.16 -137.22 -67.99
C ILE A 1097 -90.39 -137.38 -66.67
N GLY A 1098 -91.11 -137.31 -65.55
CA GLY A 1098 -90.52 -137.32 -64.22
C GLY A 1098 -89.78 -136.01 -63.89
N ARG A 1099 -88.44 -136.04 -63.90
CA ARG A 1099 -87.58 -134.85 -63.70
C ARG A 1099 -86.92 -134.36 -64.99
N ASP A 1100 -86.81 -135.21 -66.00
CA ASP A 1100 -86.14 -134.90 -67.26
C ASP A 1100 -87.12 -134.32 -68.28
N SER A 1101 -86.63 -133.44 -69.16
CA SER A 1101 -87.44 -132.76 -70.16
C SER A 1101 -86.90 -133.00 -71.57
N GLU A 1102 -87.65 -133.73 -72.39
CA GLU A 1102 -87.34 -134.04 -73.78
C GLU A 1102 -87.92 -132.98 -74.72
N GLN A 1103 -87.15 -132.52 -75.70
CA GLN A 1103 -87.59 -131.52 -76.66
C GLN A 1103 -88.37 -132.17 -77.82
N VAL A 1104 -89.69 -132.27 -77.65
CA VAL A 1104 -90.59 -132.90 -78.63
C VAL A 1104 -90.87 -132.07 -79.88
N TYR A 1105 -90.73 -130.73 -79.82
CA TYR A 1105 -90.82 -129.87 -81.02
C TYR A 1105 -89.90 -128.65 -80.91
N ARG A 1106 -89.32 -128.25 -82.04
CA ARG A 1106 -88.65 -126.95 -82.23
C ARG A 1106 -88.88 -126.44 -83.64
N GLY A 1107 -89.50 -125.26 -83.76
CA GLY A 1107 -89.83 -124.66 -85.04
C GLY A 1107 -90.63 -123.36 -84.89
N PRO A 1108 -91.09 -122.75 -86.00
CA PRO A 1108 -91.80 -121.47 -85.98
C PRO A 1108 -93.31 -121.60 -85.73
N GLU A 1109 -93.87 -122.81 -85.77
CA GLU A 1109 -95.31 -123.04 -85.68
C GLU A 1109 -95.79 -122.94 -84.22
N THR A 1110 -97.10 -122.70 -84.06
CA THR A 1110 -97.75 -122.46 -82.76
C THR A 1110 -98.60 -123.64 -82.29
N SER A 1111 -98.62 -124.74 -83.02
CA SER A 1111 -99.20 -126.01 -82.56
C SER A 1111 -98.35 -127.22 -82.97
N PHE A 1112 -98.55 -128.33 -82.28
CA PHE A 1112 -97.88 -129.60 -82.53
C PHE A 1112 -98.80 -130.78 -82.22
N LEU A 1113 -98.91 -131.73 -83.14
CA LEU A 1113 -99.73 -132.94 -82.99
C LEU A 1113 -98.91 -134.08 -82.37
N PHE A 1114 -99.36 -134.57 -81.22
CA PHE A 1114 -98.73 -135.66 -80.46
C PHE A 1114 -99.59 -136.93 -80.56
N THR A 1115 -99.04 -137.99 -81.15
CA THR A 1115 -99.73 -139.26 -81.45
C THR A 1115 -99.21 -140.41 -80.56
N ASN A 1116 -99.89 -141.56 -80.58
CA ASN A 1116 -99.63 -142.71 -79.69
C ASN A 1116 -99.76 -142.39 -78.19
N VAL A 1117 -100.78 -141.59 -77.84
CA VAL A 1117 -101.18 -141.31 -76.46
C VAL A 1117 -101.68 -142.60 -75.80
N GLN A 1118 -100.90 -143.17 -74.88
CA GLN A 1118 -101.31 -144.41 -74.20
C GLN A 1118 -102.33 -144.15 -73.08
N ALA A 1119 -103.27 -145.08 -72.91
CA ALA A 1119 -104.28 -145.03 -71.86
C ALA A 1119 -103.64 -145.08 -70.45
N ASN A 1120 -104.23 -144.35 -69.48
CA ASN A 1120 -103.75 -144.21 -68.10
C ASN A 1120 -102.34 -143.60 -67.93
N CYS A 1121 -101.74 -143.01 -68.96
CA CYS A 1121 -100.48 -142.26 -68.86
C CYS A 1121 -100.72 -140.76 -68.66
N GLU A 1122 -99.78 -140.08 -67.98
CA GLU A 1122 -99.73 -138.61 -67.86
C GLU A 1122 -98.57 -138.03 -68.68
N TYR A 1123 -98.84 -136.97 -69.44
CA TYR A 1123 -97.88 -136.21 -70.25
C TYR A 1123 -97.89 -134.73 -69.83
N ARG A 1124 -96.76 -134.04 -69.90
CA ARG A 1124 -96.61 -132.66 -69.35
C ARG A 1124 -95.79 -131.76 -70.27
N PHE A 1125 -96.35 -130.66 -70.75
CA PHE A 1125 -95.73 -129.83 -71.79
C PHE A 1125 -95.48 -128.37 -71.38
N ARG A 1126 -94.35 -127.78 -71.80
CA ARG A 1126 -93.99 -126.35 -71.66
C ARG A 1126 -93.28 -125.82 -72.91
N VAL A 1127 -93.33 -124.51 -73.16
CA VAL A 1127 -92.74 -123.88 -74.36
C VAL A 1127 -91.94 -122.61 -74.04
N CYS A 1128 -90.83 -122.35 -74.73
CA CYS A 1128 -90.18 -121.02 -74.72
C CYS A 1128 -90.14 -120.39 -76.12
N ALA A 1129 -89.86 -119.09 -76.16
CA ALA A 1129 -89.57 -118.34 -77.39
C ALA A 1129 -88.08 -117.96 -77.42
N GLY A 1130 -87.37 -118.30 -78.48
CA GLY A 1130 -85.99 -117.88 -78.74
C GLY A 1130 -85.90 -116.82 -79.84
N ARG A 1131 -85.18 -115.72 -79.57
CA ARG A 1131 -84.85 -114.70 -80.60
C ARG A 1131 -83.64 -115.19 -81.39
N GLN A 1132 -83.86 -115.68 -82.59
CA GLN A 1132 -82.79 -115.94 -83.54
C GLN A 1132 -82.38 -114.64 -84.23
N TYR A 1133 -81.12 -114.26 -84.04
CA TYR A 1133 -80.51 -113.12 -84.69
C TYR A 1133 -79.19 -113.56 -85.34
N ARG A 1134 -78.84 -112.95 -86.47
CA ARG A 1134 -77.52 -113.17 -87.08
C ARG A 1134 -76.54 -112.11 -86.57
N ASP A 1135 -75.37 -112.55 -86.18
CA ASP A 1135 -74.21 -111.70 -85.88
C ASP A 1135 -73.01 -112.12 -86.77
N SER A 1136 -71.81 -111.65 -86.43
CA SER A 1136 -70.57 -111.99 -87.14
C SER A 1136 -70.02 -113.38 -86.81
N VAL A 1137 -70.60 -114.10 -85.85
CA VAL A 1137 -70.18 -115.45 -85.41
C VAL A 1137 -71.14 -116.52 -85.97
N GLY A 1138 -72.41 -116.19 -86.18
CA GLY A 1138 -73.37 -117.05 -86.87
C GLY A 1138 -74.83 -116.62 -86.70
N VAL A 1139 -75.74 -117.58 -86.76
CA VAL A 1139 -77.10 -117.40 -86.22
C VAL A 1139 -77.06 -117.77 -84.74
N GLN A 1140 -77.13 -116.76 -83.87
CA GLN A 1140 -77.24 -116.95 -82.43
C GLN A 1140 -78.72 -116.95 -82.02
N GLU A 1141 -79.05 -117.75 -81.01
CA GLU A 1141 -80.39 -117.82 -80.44
C GLU A 1141 -80.37 -117.37 -78.98
N LEU A 1142 -81.01 -116.24 -78.69
CA LEU A 1142 -81.17 -115.73 -77.34
C LEU A 1142 -82.51 -116.24 -76.80
N CYS A 1143 -82.48 -117.38 -76.11
CA CYS A 1143 -83.67 -118.00 -75.53
C CYS A 1143 -84.29 -117.13 -74.43
N GLY A 1144 -85.58 -116.86 -74.53
CA GLY A 1144 -86.40 -116.35 -73.43
C GLY A 1144 -86.70 -117.45 -72.40
N PRO A 1145 -87.25 -117.08 -71.24
CA PRO A 1145 -87.65 -118.05 -70.21
C PRO A 1145 -88.81 -118.94 -70.69
N TYR A 1146 -88.81 -120.21 -70.24
CA TYR A 1146 -89.88 -121.17 -70.52
C TYR A 1146 -91.19 -120.82 -69.80
N SER A 1147 -92.31 -121.11 -70.46
CA SER A 1147 -93.66 -121.00 -69.94
C SER A 1147 -93.89 -121.92 -68.73
N PRO A 1148 -94.97 -121.67 -67.95
CA PRO A 1148 -95.50 -122.68 -67.03
C PRO A 1148 -95.88 -123.96 -67.79
N THR A 1149 -95.82 -125.10 -67.09
CA THR A 1149 -96.10 -126.43 -67.65
C THR A 1149 -97.58 -126.79 -67.48
N VAL A 1150 -98.18 -127.45 -68.48
CA VAL A 1150 -99.54 -128.00 -68.45
C VAL A 1150 -99.48 -129.52 -68.53
N ALA A 1151 -100.36 -130.20 -67.78
CA ALA A 1151 -100.44 -131.65 -67.68
C ALA A 1151 -101.72 -132.20 -68.33
N PHE A 1152 -101.66 -133.43 -68.84
CA PHE A 1152 -102.78 -134.17 -69.40
C PHE A 1152 -102.66 -135.66 -69.08
N SER A 1153 -103.76 -136.31 -68.69
CA SER A 1153 -103.82 -137.75 -68.42
C SER A 1153 -105.19 -138.34 -68.77
N SER A 1154 -105.21 -139.50 -69.44
CA SER A 1154 -106.44 -140.20 -69.81
C SER A 1154 -106.87 -141.20 -68.72
N GLN A 1155 -108.11 -141.10 -68.22
CA GLN A 1155 -108.65 -142.00 -67.18
C GLN A 1155 -110.16 -142.24 -67.32
N ARG A 1156 -110.67 -143.27 -66.61
CA ARG A 1156 -112.10 -143.56 -66.42
C ARG A 1156 -112.57 -143.13 -65.02
N GLN A 1157 -113.84 -142.73 -64.94
CA GLN A 1157 -114.51 -141.96 -63.88
C GLN A 1157 -114.62 -142.63 -62.48
N GLU A 1158 -114.21 -141.92 -61.41
CA GLU A 1158 -114.94 -141.67 -60.13
C GLU A 1158 -114.17 -140.66 -59.21
N SER A 1159 -114.61 -140.37 -57.96
CA SER A 1159 -114.53 -138.99 -57.38
C SER A 1159 -114.05 -138.76 -55.91
N ALA A 1160 -113.22 -137.70 -55.69
CA ALA A 1160 -113.23 -136.68 -54.59
C ALA A 1160 -112.96 -137.07 -53.09
N PRO A 1161 -112.73 -136.13 -52.11
CA PRO A 1161 -111.88 -134.89 -52.06
C PRO A 1161 -111.13 -134.53 -50.71
N SER A 1162 -110.28 -133.46 -50.72
CA SER A 1162 -110.04 -132.36 -49.68
C SER A 1162 -109.10 -132.39 -48.42
N ALA A 1163 -108.35 -131.26 -48.21
CA ALA A 1163 -108.10 -130.43 -46.97
C ALA A 1163 -106.74 -130.31 -46.14
N GLU A 1164 -106.27 -129.04 -45.89
CA GLU A 1164 -105.85 -128.34 -44.60
C GLU A 1164 -104.41 -127.95 -44.02
N THR A 1165 -104.32 -126.69 -43.45
CA THR A 1165 -103.62 -126.00 -42.25
C THR A 1165 -102.08 -125.60 -41.94
N ALA A 1166 -101.76 -124.26 -41.96
CA ALA A 1166 -101.09 -123.22 -41.03
C ALA A 1166 -99.72 -123.24 -40.20
N VAL A 1167 -99.04 -122.04 -39.95
CA VAL A 1167 -98.17 -121.52 -38.76
C VAL A 1167 -97.27 -120.21 -39.02
N GLU A 1168 -96.73 -119.43 -38.01
CA GLU A 1168 -95.90 -118.14 -38.10
C GLU A 1168 -95.02 -117.71 -36.81
N LEU A 1169 -94.26 -116.55 -36.80
CA LEU A 1169 -93.58 -115.70 -35.71
C LEU A 1169 -91.99 -115.57 -35.72
N THR A 1170 -91.18 -114.63 -35.10
CA THR A 1170 -91.21 -113.47 -34.10
C THR A 1170 -89.93 -112.48 -34.17
N LYS A 1171 -89.80 -111.32 -33.42
CA LYS A 1171 -88.65 -110.30 -33.50
C LYS A 1171 -88.54 -109.16 -32.38
N VAL A 1172 -87.40 -108.43 -32.17
CA VAL A 1172 -87.21 -107.23 -31.21
C VAL A 1172 -86.22 -106.09 -31.70
N LYS A 1173 -86.14 -104.87 -31.05
CA LYS A 1173 -85.53 -103.56 -31.55
C LYS A 1173 -85.09 -102.51 -30.45
N ARG A 1174 -84.30 -101.43 -30.75
CA ARG A 1174 -84.01 -100.21 -29.89
C ARG A 1174 -83.85 -98.85 -30.68
N LYS A 1175 -83.54 -97.70 -30.02
CA LYS A 1175 -83.74 -96.26 -30.46
C LYS A 1175 -82.49 -95.32 -30.43
N SER A 1176 -82.62 -94.08 -30.94
CA SER A 1176 -81.59 -93.02 -31.16
C SER A 1176 -81.83 -91.66 -30.43
N LEU A 1177 -80.89 -90.70 -30.60
CA LEU A 1177 -80.92 -89.27 -30.16
C LEU A 1177 -81.17 -88.29 -31.33
N SER A 1178 -81.15 -86.96 -31.10
CA SER A 1178 -81.56 -85.89 -32.04
C SER A 1178 -80.50 -84.80 -32.31
N ASP A 1179 -80.64 -84.08 -33.43
CA ASP A 1179 -79.55 -83.37 -34.13
C ASP A 1179 -79.05 -82.06 -33.49
N GLU A 1180 -79.86 -81.35 -32.70
CA GLU A 1180 -79.43 -80.09 -32.06
C GLU A 1180 -78.22 -80.28 -31.13
N GLN A 1181 -78.09 -81.46 -30.51
CA GLN A 1181 -76.95 -81.80 -29.65
C GLN A 1181 -75.67 -82.08 -30.45
N PHE A 1182 -75.77 -82.44 -31.74
CA PHE A 1182 -74.62 -82.57 -32.63
C PHE A 1182 -74.02 -81.21 -33.00
N ALA A 1183 -74.86 -80.20 -33.26
CA ALA A 1183 -74.41 -78.87 -33.67
C ALA A 1183 -73.54 -78.19 -32.60
N ALA A 1184 -73.97 -78.23 -31.33
CA ALA A 1184 -73.22 -77.62 -30.21
C ALA A 1184 -71.82 -78.24 -30.02
N LEU A 1185 -71.70 -79.58 -30.16
CA LEU A 1185 -70.44 -80.29 -30.04
C LEU A 1185 -69.42 -79.88 -31.12
N ILE A 1186 -69.89 -79.66 -32.36
CA ILE A 1186 -69.03 -79.26 -33.48
C ILE A 1186 -68.47 -77.83 -33.26
N VAL A 1187 -69.30 -76.88 -32.84
CA VAL A 1187 -68.87 -75.48 -32.61
C VAL A 1187 -67.83 -75.37 -31.50
N VAL A 1188 -68.00 -76.10 -30.39
CA VAL A 1188 -67.01 -76.13 -29.30
C VAL A 1188 -65.68 -76.73 -29.77
N GLY A 1189 -65.71 -77.76 -30.63
CA GLY A 1189 -64.50 -78.35 -31.21
C GLY A 1189 -63.66 -77.35 -32.02
N PHE A 1190 -64.29 -76.57 -32.90
CA PHE A 1190 -63.59 -75.57 -33.71
C PHE A 1190 -62.96 -74.44 -32.86
N ALA A 1191 -63.61 -74.03 -31.77
CA ALA A 1191 -63.08 -73.00 -30.88
C ALA A 1191 -61.77 -73.44 -30.19
N VAL A 1192 -61.72 -74.68 -29.69
CA VAL A 1192 -60.52 -75.23 -29.01
C VAL A 1192 -59.35 -75.38 -30.00
N VAL A 1193 -59.59 -75.86 -31.22
CA VAL A 1193 -58.56 -75.98 -32.27
C VAL A 1193 -57.99 -74.61 -32.66
N SER A 1194 -58.84 -73.58 -32.76
CA SER A 1194 -58.42 -72.22 -33.10
C SER A 1194 -57.50 -71.59 -32.04
N ILE A 1195 -57.79 -71.82 -30.75
CA ILE A 1195 -56.95 -71.34 -29.64
C ILE A 1195 -55.58 -72.03 -29.64
N LEU A 1196 -55.53 -73.35 -29.90
CA LEU A 1196 -54.27 -74.09 -30.04
C LEU A 1196 -53.40 -73.55 -31.19
N PHE A 1197 -54.00 -73.21 -32.33
CA PHE A 1197 -53.28 -72.61 -33.46
C PHE A 1197 -52.66 -71.25 -33.12
N ALA A 1198 -53.39 -70.40 -32.37
CA ALA A 1198 -52.88 -69.11 -31.93
C ALA A 1198 -51.64 -69.23 -31.03
N PHE A 1199 -51.64 -70.17 -30.07
CA PHE A 1199 -50.48 -70.43 -29.21
C PHE A 1199 -49.26 -70.97 -29.98
N ILE A 1200 -49.48 -71.81 -31.01
CA ILE A 1200 -48.40 -72.32 -31.86
C ILE A 1200 -47.75 -71.18 -32.66
N ILE A 1201 -48.55 -70.29 -33.25
CA ILE A 1201 -48.03 -69.12 -33.98
C ILE A 1201 -47.24 -68.20 -33.03
N GLN A 1202 -47.73 -67.95 -31.82
CA GLN A 1202 -47.05 -67.08 -30.85
C GLN A 1202 -45.71 -67.68 -30.35
N TYR A 1203 -45.56 -69.01 -30.31
CA TYR A 1203 -44.30 -69.67 -29.96
C TYR A 1203 -43.21 -69.50 -31.03
N PHE A 1204 -43.58 -69.42 -32.31
CA PHE A 1204 -42.63 -69.31 -33.43
C PHE A 1204 -42.24 -67.86 -33.79
N VAL A 1205 -42.89 -66.84 -33.21
CA VAL A 1205 -42.59 -65.41 -33.46
C VAL A 1205 -41.68 -64.80 -32.39
N ILE A 1206 -41.41 -65.52 -31.29
CA ILE A 1206 -40.63 -65.04 -30.12
C ILE A 1206 -39.31 -65.83 -29.99
N LYS A 1207 -38.78 -66.38 -31.10
CA LYS A 1207 -37.59 -67.24 -31.09
C LYS A 1207 -36.75 -67.17 -32.36
#